data_AF-A0A954RCR1-F1
#
_entry.id   AF-A0A954RCR1-F1
#
_cell.length_a   1.000
_cell.length_b   1.000
_cell.length_c   1.000
_cell.angle_alpha   90.00
_cell.angle_beta   90.00
_cell.angle_gamma   90.00
#
_symmetry.space_group_name_H-M   'P 1'
#
loop_
_entity.id
_entity.type
_entity.pdbx_description
1 polymer ?
#
loop_
_entity_poly.entity_id
_entity_poly.type
_entity_poly.pdbx_seq_one_letter_code
_entity_poly.pdbx_strand_id
1 'polypeptide(L)'
;MLKSPEPHARAATARVLCYWRDDVSNSLELFRQLAADEHPRVRLEAVRAASFYKVPEAIEIPIIAAEQPSDPYVDFVRAETMRTIEGYFQAALARGDEIAFATDAGARFLLKNISTDKLLEMERGRAVFLELLYRPGVRDEYRREALAGLAKLENKSEMQILLDAIHTIDARQQSQDESVVFDLVRLLSMRSANELTQARAELEKLATGADQPVIRQIAFVALMSVDNSPEPAWQLATQSVHSLRDLVNAMPLIPDGSLRAALYPRVEPLLNKLPENLAAKSGSAQGDYGRYVRIEIPGRATLTLAEVEVYSDGRNVARRGKATQSSTAHGGDASRAIDGNKSGSYGDGGQTHTPEDNPDPWWELDLGEALPIDKIAIYNRTEGDLGNRLNNFTIKVLDESRNVVFSQEKNPTPKPSVEFALEGGGPAGLVRRAAMNALTSVRGQETQTFERLSSFVTEGTDALAAIRALRRIPRQAWPAEQARPLLDASMALVRKIPTAERTSPAALDVLEFSESLATLLPAELAKQARAELRELGVRVIRVGTLLERMSYDKETIVVAAGKPVEFLFENSDLMPHNFVILQPSALEEVGLLAEATAQDPKSAERQYVPPSNRILLASRLLQPRDSQKLSFTAPNQPGVYPYVCTYPGHWRRMYGALYVVEDLDGYLADPEGYLAAANLPVRDDLLKDRRPRTEWKFDDLAASLDSLMELGRSYGNGKQMFTVANCVACHKLNDAGQSIGPDLAKLDDKFKPVDILREML
;
A
#
# COMPACT_ATOMS: atom_id res chain seq x y z
N MET A 1 18.89 46.78 -12.38
CA MET A 1 19.46 45.45 -12.69
C MET A 1 18.42 44.33 -12.70
N LEU A 2 17.39 44.33 -11.83
CA LEU A 2 16.32 43.32 -11.84
C LEU A 2 15.56 43.18 -13.17
N LYS A 3 15.50 44.23 -13.99
CA LYS A 3 14.90 44.24 -15.34
C LYS A 3 15.93 44.12 -16.46
N SER A 4 17.15 43.66 -16.15
CA SER A 4 18.19 43.48 -17.17
C SER A 4 17.73 42.48 -18.23
N PRO A 5 18.00 42.69 -19.53
CA PRO A 5 17.77 41.67 -20.54
C PRO A 5 18.63 40.42 -20.29
N GLU A 6 19.76 40.58 -19.60
CA GLU A 6 20.68 39.49 -19.29
C GLU A 6 20.24 38.71 -18.03
N PRO A 7 19.82 37.43 -18.14
CA PRO A 7 19.35 36.63 -17.02
C PRO A 7 20.42 36.37 -15.95
N HIS A 8 21.69 36.27 -16.32
CA HIS A 8 22.77 36.13 -15.34
C HIS A 8 22.89 37.38 -14.45
N ALA A 9 22.68 38.57 -15.00
CA ALA A 9 22.66 39.81 -14.24
C ALA A 9 21.44 39.87 -13.32
N ARG A 10 20.26 39.40 -13.75
CA ARG A 10 19.07 39.32 -12.90
C ARG A 10 19.28 38.34 -11.74
N ALA A 11 19.82 37.15 -12.00
CA ALA A 11 20.12 36.14 -10.97
C ALA A 11 21.16 36.65 -9.96
N ALA A 12 22.23 37.29 -10.43
CA ALA A 12 23.23 37.91 -9.53
C ALA A 12 22.59 39.02 -8.68
N THR A 13 21.69 39.80 -9.27
CA THR A 13 20.94 40.84 -8.54
C THR A 13 20.00 40.25 -7.50
N ALA A 14 19.30 39.15 -7.81
CA ALA A 14 18.45 38.42 -6.86
C ALA A 14 19.26 37.93 -5.65
N ARG A 15 20.48 37.45 -5.90
CA ARG A 15 21.41 37.02 -4.84
C ARG A 15 21.86 38.18 -3.94
N VAL A 16 22.17 39.35 -4.51
CA VAL A 16 22.49 40.56 -3.72
C VAL A 16 21.27 41.03 -2.93
N LEU A 17 20.10 41.08 -3.57
CA LEU A 17 18.83 41.47 -2.94
C LEU A 17 18.52 40.61 -1.70
N CYS A 18 18.88 39.31 -1.73
CA CYS A 18 18.66 38.40 -0.60
C CYS A 18 19.41 38.84 0.67
N TYR A 19 20.62 39.39 0.52
CA TYR A 19 21.42 39.89 1.63
C TYR A 19 20.98 41.28 2.09
N TRP A 20 20.34 42.06 1.21
CA TRP A 20 19.81 43.39 1.52
C TRP A 20 18.29 43.37 1.82
N ARG A 21 17.70 42.19 1.99
CA ARG A 21 16.24 42.03 2.11
C ARG A 21 15.64 42.81 3.28
N ASP A 22 16.42 42.99 4.36
CA ASP A 22 16.03 43.69 5.57
C ASP A 22 16.11 45.22 5.39
N ASP A 23 16.94 45.70 4.45
CA ASP A 23 17.11 47.12 4.11
C ASP A 23 16.21 47.57 2.94
N VAL A 24 15.66 46.63 2.16
CA VAL A 24 14.77 46.89 1.02
C VAL A 24 13.33 46.56 1.40
N SER A 25 12.54 47.60 1.64
CA SER A 25 11.17 47.50 2.20
C SER A 25 10.18 46.68 1.37
N ASN A 26 10.38 46.52 0.06
CA ASN A 26 9.54 45.72 -0.83
C ASN A 26 10.24 44.45 -1.35
N SER A 27 11.26 43.95 -0.66
CA SER A 27 12.08 42.82 -1.11
C SER A 27 11.28 41.55 -1.41
N LEU A 28 10.28 41.23 -0.60
CA LEU A 28 9.43 40.05 -0.80
C LEU A 28 8.65 40.11 -2.13
N GLU A 29 8.12 41.28 -2.48
CA GLU A 29 7.39 41.50 -3.73
C GLU A 29 8.32 41.39 -4.95
N LEU A 30 9.55 41.91 -4.82
CA LEU A 30 10.57 41.75 -5.86
C LEU A 30 10.92 40.27 -6.08
N PHE A 31 10.95 39.45 -5.02
CA PHE A 31 11.18 38.01 -5.17
C PHE A 31 10.00 37.25 -5.76
N ARG A 32 8.75 37.66 -5.50
CA ARG A 32 7.58 37.13 -6.23
C ARG A 32 7.71 37.34 -7.73
N GLN A 33 8.12 38.55 -8.15
CA GLN A 33 8.36 38.86 -9.57
C GLN A 33 9.48 37.99 -10.17
N LEU A 34 10.59 37.82 -9.45
CA LEU A 34 11.70 36.98 -9.91
C LEU A 34 11.39 35.48 -9.93
N ALA A 35 10.47 35.02 -9.07
CA ALA A 35 10.00 33.63 -9.11
C ALA A 35 9.19 33.30 -10.36
N ALA A 36 8.58 34.32 -10.99
CA ALA A 36 7.87 34.19 -12.26
C ALA A 36 8.77 34.44 -13.49
N ASP A 37 10.08 34.66 -13.31
CA ASP A 37 11.01 34.94 -14.41
C ASP A 37 11.06 33.78 -15.41
N GLU A 38 11.25 34.06 -16.70
CA GLU A 38 11.37 33.04 -17.75
C GLU A 38 12.59 32.13 -17.57
N HIS A 39 13.65 32.62 -16.95
CA HIS A 39 14.92 31.92 -16.86
C HIS A 39 15.06 31.14 -15.53
N PRO A 40 15.30 29.81 -15.56
CA PRO A 40 15.29 28.95 -14.37
C PRO A 40 16.29 29.38 -13.29
N ARG A 41 17.47 29.86 -13.67
CA ARG A 41 18.47 30.37 -12.71
C ARG A 41 17.99 31.58 -11.90
N VAL A 42 17.17 32.45 -12.49
CA VAL A 42 16.63 33.62 -11.78
C VAL A 42 15.59 33.16 -10.76
N ARG A 43 14.70 32.24 -11.19
CA ARG A 43 13.72 31.60 -10.31
C ARG A 43 14.39 30.86 -9.15
N LEU A 44 15.45 30.09 -9.44
CA LEU A 44 16.21 29.36 -8.43
C LEU A 44 16.73 30.29 -7.32
N GLU A 45 17.32 31.44 -7.68
CA GLU A 45 17.82 32.39 -6.69
C GLU A 45 16.68 33.08 -5.91
N ALA A 46 15.53 33.32 -6.55
CA ALA A 46 14.35 33.85 -5.87
C ALA A 46 13.78 32.84 -4.86
N VAL A 47 13.61 31.58 -5.26
CA VAL A 47 13.16 30.49 -4.39
C VAL A 47 14.14 30.29 -3.24
N ARG A 48 15.44 30.24 -3.51
CA ARG A 48 16.46 30.17 -2.46
C ARG A 48 16.38 31.34 -1.48
N ALA A 49 16.12 32.56 -1.96
CA ALA A 49 16.00 33.73 -1.10
C ALA A 49 14.78 33.66 -0.16
N ALA A 50 13.69 33.00 -0.57
CA ALA A 50 12.50 32.83 0.25
C ALA A 50 12.79 32.11 1.58
N SER A 51 13.77 31.20 1.62
CA SER A 51 14.13 30.47 2.85
C SER A 51 14.72 31.35 3.96
N PHE A 52 15.09 32.59 3.65
CA PHE A 52 15.63 33.56 4.61
C PHE A 52 14.54 34.44 5.25
N TYR A 53 13.29 34.31 4.82
CA TYR A 53 12.15 35.01 5.40
C TYR A 53 11.51 34.20 6.52
N LYS A 54 11.05 34.90 7.56
CA LYS A 54 10.35 34.33 8.73
C LYS A 54 8.88 34.77 8.78
N VAL A 55 8.27 34.92 7.61
CA VAL A 55 6.88 35.34 7.43
C VAL A 55 6.15 34.31 6.57
N PRO A 56 4.86 34.04 6.84
CA PRO A 56 4.12 32.99 6.14
C PRO A 56 3.98 33.26 4.63
N GLU A 57 3.93 34.53 4.20
CA GLU A 57 3.77 34.95 2.81
C GLU A 57 4.94 34.51 1.91
N ALA A 58 6.11 34.24 2.50
CA ALA A 58 7.29 33.79 1.75
C ALA A 58 7.08 32.43 1.06
N ILE A 59 6.14 31.61 1.54
CA ILE A 59 5.80 30.33 0.92
C ILE A 59 5.22 30.50 -0.49
N GLU A 60 4.74 31.70 -0.82
CA GLU A 60 4.21 31.98 -2.15
C GLU A 60 5.29 31.96 -3.25
N ILE A 61 6.53 32.33 -2.92
CA ILE A 61 7.64 32.39 -3.89
C ILE A 61 7.93 31.02 -4.53
N PRO A 62 8.14 29.92 -3.78
CA PRO A 62 8.27 28.59 -4.37
C PRO A 62 7.02 28.13 -5.14
N ILE A 63 5.83 28.57 -4.74
CA ILE A 63 4.58 28.25 -5.45
C ILE A 63 4.53 28.94 -6.82
N ILE A 64 4.88 30.22 -6.89
CA ILE A 64 4.96 30.98 -8.15
C ILE A 64 5.96 30.33 -9.11
N ALA A 65 7.14 29.93 -8.60
CA ALA A 65 8.14 29.26 -9.42
C ALA A 65 7.68 27.90 -9.97
N ALA A 66 6.75 27.22 -9.29
CA ALA A 66 6.20 25.94 -9.72
C ALA A 66 5.22 26.07 -10.91
N GLU A 67 4.69 27.26 -11.18
CA GLU A 67 3.85 27.52 -12.36
C GLU A 67 4.68 27.67 -13.65
N GLN A 68 6.02 27.63 -13.56
CA GLN A 68 6.95 27.73 -14.68
C GLN A 68 7.61 26.38 -14.98
N PRO A 69 8.10 26.14 -16.22
CA PRO A 69 8.89 24.93 -16.53
C PRO A 69 10.05 24.76 -15.55
N SER A 70 10.22 23.57 -14.98
CA SER A 70 11.23 23.33 -13.95
C SER A 70 12.42 22.53 -14.45
N ASP A 71 13.50 22.51 -13.67
CA ASP A 71 14.67 21.65 -13.83
C ASP A 71 15.03 21.00 -12.47
N PRO A 72 15.90 19.97 -12.44
CA PRO A 72 16.24 19.29 -11.19
C PRO A 72 16.80 20.19 -10.08
N TYR A 73 17.44 21.30 -10.43
CA TYR A 73 18.00 22.25 -9.45
C TYR A 73 16.92 23.14 -8.87
N VAL A 74 16.01 23.65 -9.70
CA VAL A 74 14.85 24.43 -9.23
C VAL A 74 13.94 23.55 -8.37
N ASP A 75 13.71 22.30 -8.77
CA ASP A 75 12.91 21.34 -7.99
C ASP A 75 13.54 21.04 -6.63
N PHE A 76 14.84 20.77 -6.58
CA PHE A 76 15.58 20.55 -5.34
C PHE A 76 15.49 21.76 -4.41
N VAL A 77 15.83 22.96 -4.91
CA VAL A 77 15.83 24.19 -4.12
C VAL A 77 14.41 24.54 -3.64
N ARG A 78 13.39 24.29 -4.46
CA ARG A 78 11.98 24.44 -4.06
C ARG A 78 11.62 23.51 -2.91
N ALA A 79 11.99 22.24 -2.98
CA ALA A 79 11.72 21.28 -1.91
C ALA A 79 12.39 21.64 -0.58
N GLU A 80 13.68 22.02 -0.61
CA GLU A 80 14.41 22.47 0.59
C GLU A 80 13.85 23.77 1.17
N THR A 81 13.50 24.72 0.30
CA THR A 81 12.92 26.00 0.70
C THR A 81 11.57 25.79 1.37
N MET A 82 10.69 24.98 0.76
CA MET A 82 9.39 24.63 1.34
C MET A 82 9.55 24.03 2.73
N ARG A 83 10.42 23.03 2.91
CA ARG A 83 10.71 22.42 4.23
C ARG A 83 11.20 23.44 5.26
N THR A 84 11.93 24.46 4.83
CA THR A 84 12.46 25.51 5.72
C THR A 84 11.36 26.46 6.21
N ILE A 85 10.45 26.87 5.34
CA ILE A 85 9.47 27.95 5.64
C ILE A 85 8.06 27.43 5.98
N GLU A 86 7.77 26.16 5.75
CA GLU A 86 6.48 25.54 6.02
C GLU A 86 6.04 25.73 7.48
N GLY A 87 6.97 25.64 8.45
CA GLY A 87 6.66 25.84 9.86
C GLY A 87 6.08 27.22 10.17
N TYR A 88 6.53 28.29 9.48
CA TYR A 88 5.98 29.64 9.65
C TYR A 88 4.56 29.74 9.10
N PHE A 89 4.31 29.13 7.94
CA PHE A 89 2.99 29.07 7.32
C PHE A 89 2.00 28.29 8.19
N GLN A 90 2.37 27.09 8.65
CA GLN A 90 1.51 26.26 9.50
C GLN A 90 1.22 26.93 10.85
N ALA A 91 2.22 27.58 11.45
CA ALA A 91 2.02 28.31 12.71
C ALA A 91 1.07 29.51 12.53
N ALA A 92 1.14 30.22 11.40
CA ALA A 92 0.22 31.31 11.08
C ALA A 92 -1.22 30.80 10.89
N LEU A 93 -1.39 29.67 10.18
CA LEU A 93 -2.69 29.02 10.03
C LEU A 93 -3.28 28.59 11.38
N ALA A 94 -2.48 27.98 12.25
CA ALA A 94 -2.91 27.51 13.56
C ALA A 94 -3.34 28.65 14.50
N ARG A 95 -2.71 29.83 14.40
CA ARG A 95 -3.11 31.04 15.14
C ARG A 95 -4.32 31.74 14.56
N GLY A 96 -4.72 31.40 13.34
CA GLY A 96 -5.80 32.06 12.63
C GLY A 96 -5.40 33.34 11.91
N ASP A 97 -4.11 33.62 11.74
CA ASP A 97 -3.60 34.83 11.09
C ASP A 97 -4.14 34.96 9.65
N GLU A 98 -4.30 36.20 9.18
CA GLU A 98 -4.62 36.50 7.79
C GLU A 98 -3.33 36.46 6.96
N ILE A 99 -3.30 35.65 5.89
CA ILE A 99 -2.14 35.49 5.01
C ILE A 99 -2.50 36.04 3.64
N ALA A 100 -1.88 37.17 3.27
CA ALA A 100 -2.15 37.85 2.02
C ALA A 100 -1.23 37.34 0.89
N PHE A 101 -1.75 36.43 0.08
CA PHE A 101 -1.11 36.02 -1.17
C PHE A 101 -1.46 36.95 -2.32
N ALA A 102 -0.48 37.21 -3.18
CA ALA A 102 -0.59 38.15 -4.30
C ALA A 102 -1.01 37.48 -5.63
N THR A 103 -1.01 36.16 -5.69
CA THR A 103 -1.21 35.38 -6.92
C THR A 103 -2.34 34.36 -6.79
N ASP A 104 -2.97 34.02 -7.92
CA ASP A 104 -3.99 32.96 -7.98
C ASP A 104 -3.43 31.60 -7.54
N ALA A 105 -2.16 31.32 -7.83
CA ALA A 105 -1.49 30.10 -7.41
C ALA A 105 -1.33 30.05 -5.88
N GLY A 106 -0.90 31.15 -5.27
CA GLY A 106 -0.88 31.32 -3.82
C GLY A 106 -2.27 31.16 -3.20
N ALA A 107 -3.28 31.83 -3.74
CA ALA A 107 -4.65 31.72 -3.26
C ALA A 107 -5.18 30.26 -3.30
N ARG A 108 -4.96 29.53 -4.41
CA ARG A 108 -5.31 28.10 -4.51
C ARG A 108 -4.56 27.27 -3.47
N PHE A 109 -3.29 27.55 -3.23
CA PHE A 109 -2.50 26.86 -2.22
C PHE A 109 -3.05 27.12 -0.81
N LEU A 110 -3.40 28.37 -0.48
CA LEU A 110 -4.01 28.70 0.82
C LEU A 110 -5.29 27.90 1.04
N LEU A 111 -6.21 27.95 0.08
CA LEU A 111 -7.50 27.28 0.16
C LEU A 111 -7.36 25.77 0.41
N LYS A 112 -6.36 25.13 -0.22
CA LYS A 112 -6.06 23.70 -0.01
C LYS A 112 -5.50 23.38 1.37
N ASN A 113 -4.88 24.33 2.05
CA ASN A 113 -4.17 24.10 3.31
C ASN A 113 -4.90 24.63 4.57
N ILE A 114 -5.95 25.44 4.43
CA ILE A 114 -6.80 25.82 5.57
C ILE A 114 -7.78 24.70 5.94
N SER A 115 -8.29 24.69 7.18
CA SER A 115 -9.35 23.76 7.59
C SER A 115 -10.66 24.01 6.84
N THR A 116 -11.54 23.01 6.78
CA THR A 116 -12.89 23.18 6.21
C THR A 116 -13.68 24.24 6.97
N ASP A 117 -13.57 24.29 8.30
CA ASP A 117 -14.26 25.31 9.10
C ASP A 117 -13.84 26.73 8.71
N LYS A 118 -12.53 26.98 8.58
CA LYS A 118 -12.03 28.30 8.16
C LYS A 118 -12.40 28.60 6.71
N LEU A 119 -12.40 27.61 5.82
CA LEU A 119 -12.88 27.77 4.44
C LEU A 119 -14.36 28.20 4.40
N LEU A 120 -15.18 27.67 5.30
CA LEU A 120 -16.60 28.02 5.42
C LEU A 120 -16.86 29.41 6.02
N GLU A 121 -15.86 30.04 6.65
CA GLU A 121 -15.95 31.43 7.13
C GLU A 121 -15.54 32.45 6.05
N MET A 122 -14.83 32.03 5.00
CA MET A 122 -14.34 32.92 3.95
C MET A 122 -15.47 33.47 3.07
N GLU A 123 -15.23 34.63 2.47
CA GLU A 123 -16.14 35.22 1.50
C GLU A 123 -16.40 34.25 0.34
N ARG A 124 -17.68 34.09 -0.01
CA ARG A 124 -18.17 33.16 -1.03
C ARG A 124 -17.84 33.64 -2.45
N GLY A 125 -16.59 33.44 -2.84
CA GLY A 125 -16.07 33.68 -4.18
C GLY A 125 -15.90 32.39 -4.99
N ARG A 126 -15.60 32.55 -6.28
CA ARG A 126 -15.40 31.42 -7.22
C ARG A 126 -14.38 30.39 -6.71
N ALA A 127 -13.24 30.85 -6.19
CA ALA A 127 -12.17 29.96 -5.72
C ALA A 127 -12.58 29.15 -4.49
N VAL A 128 -13.28 29.77 -3.53
CA VAL A 128 -13.81 29.10 -2.33
C VAL A 128 -14.85 28.05 -2.73
N PHE A 129 -15.76 28.38 -3.65
CA PHE A 129 -16.73 27.41 -4.13
C PHE A 129 -16.09 26.23 -4.87
N LEU A 130 -15.06 26.46 -5.69
CA LEU A 130 -14.32 25.36 -6.32
C LEU A 130 -13.64 24.46 -5.28
N GLU A 131 -13.00 25.04 -4.26
CA GLU A 131 -12.39 24.24 -3.19
C GLU A 131 -13.46 23.44 -2.43
N LEU A 132 -14.59 24.05 -2.05
CA LEU A 132 -15.70 23.35 -1.40
C LEU A 132 -16.26 22.21 -2.27
N LEU A 133 -16.26 22.39 -3.60
CA LEU A 133 -16.77 21.38 -4.52
C LEU A 133 -15.84 20.16 -4.66
N TYR A 134 -14.52 20.35 -4.60
CA TYR A 134 -13.54 19.26 -4.81
C TYR A 134 -12.89 18.72 -3.55
N ARG A 135 -13.03 19.40 -2.41
CA ARG A 135 -12.39 18.99 -1.15
C ARG A 135 -13.09 17.76 -0.54
N PRO A 136 -12.36 16.72 -0.11
CA PRO A 136 -12.94 15.58 0.61
C PRO A 136 -13.57 15.97 1.95
N GLY A 137 -14.60 15.25 2.38
CA GLY A 137 -15.25 15.44 3.69
C GLY A 137 -16.15 16.68 3.81
N VAL A 138 -16.35 17.45 2.73
CA VAL A 138 -17.31 18.58 2.72
C VAL A 138 -18.73 18.05 2.63
N ARG A 139 -19.60 18.53 3.53
CA ARG A 139 -21.02 18.13 3.59
C ARG A 139 -21.80 18.65 2.37
N ASP A 140 -22.85 17.93 1.96
CA ASP A 140 -23.63 18.24 0.75
C ASP A 140 -24.30 19.60 0.73
N GLU A 141 -24.68 20.09 1.89
CA GLU A 141 -25.28 21.43 2.02
C GLU A 141 -24.33 22.48 1.44
N TYR A 142 -23.03 22.39 1.75
CA TYR A 142 -22.01 23.30 1.26
C TYR A 142 -21.61 23.01 -0.18
N ARG A 143 -21.62 21.74 -0.62
CA ARG A 143 -21.41 21.43 -2.05
C ARG A 143 -22.55 21.95 -2.92
N ARG A 144 -23.81 21.85 -2.47
CA ARG A 144 -24.98 22.42 -3.17
C ARG A 144 -24.92 23.94 -3.18
N GLU A 145 -24.56 24.57 -2.06
CA GLU A 145 -24.29 26.01 -2.01
C GLU A 145 -23.22 26.41 -3.04
N ALA A 146 -22.12 25.64 -3.11
CA ALA A 146 -21.05 25.88 -4.07
C ALA A 146 -21.51 25.72 -5.54
N LEU A 147 -22.31 24.70 -5.86
CA LEU A 147 -22.89 24.53 -7.19
C LEU A 147 -23.78 25.73 -7.57
N ALA A 148 -24.68 26.15 -6.67
CA ALA A 148 -25.56 27.31 -6.90
C ALA A 148 -24.77 28.61 -7.07
N GLY A 149 -23.74 28.80 -6.24
CA GLY A 149 -22.84 29.95 -6.30
C GLY A 149 -22.05 30.01 -7.60
N LEU A 150 -21.45 28.90 -8.01
CA LEU A 150 -20.72 28.78 -9.29
C LEU A 150 -21.64 28.94 -10.49
N ALA A 151 -22.84 28.37 -10.45
CA ALA A 151 -23.85 28.54 -11.50
C ALA A 151 -24.16 30.02 -11.75
N LYS A 152 -24.35 30.79 -10.67
CA LYS A 152 -24.58 32.23 -10.75
C LYS A 152 -23.35 33.00 -11.25
N LEU A 153 -22.16 32.68 -10.73
CA LEU A 153 -20.92 33.38 -11.09
C LEU A 153 -20.48 33.11 -12.54
N GLU A 154 -20.72 31.90 -13.06
CA GLU A 154 -20.33 31.49 -14.40
C GLU A 154 -21.45 31.59 -15.43
N ASN A 155 -22.64 32.06 -15.03
CA ASN A 155 -23.84 32.13 -15.88
C ASN A 155 -24.18 30.78 -16.56
N LYS A 156 -24.13 29.70 -15.77
CA LYS A 156 -24.42 28.32 -16.17
C LYS A 156 -25.55 27.76 -15.31
N SER A 157 -26.17 26.66 -15.74
CA SER A 157 -27.06 25.90 -14.86
C SER A 157 -26.23 25.12 -13.82
N GLU A 158 -26.82 24.83 -12.65
CA GLU A 158 -26.16 23.97 -11.65
C GLU A 158 -25.82 22.58 -12.21
N MET A 159 -26.67 22.05 -13.10
CA MET A 159 -26.42 20.79 -13.79
C MET A 159 -25.16 20.87 -14.65
N GLN A 160 -24.96 21.95 -15.40
CA GLN A 160 -23.76 22.12 -16.21
C GLN A 160 -22.50 22.23 -15.35
N ILE A 161 -22.55 22.99 -14.24
CA ILE A 161 -21.40 23.06 -13.30
C ILE A 161 -21.08 21.68 -12.73
N LEU A 162 -22.10 20.89 -12.38
CA LEU A 162 -21.91 19.55 -11.84
C LEU A 162 -21.29 18.60 -12.87
N LEU A 163 -21.75 18.62 -14.12
CA LEU A 163 -21.16 17.82 -15.21
C LEU A 163 -19.72 18.27 -15.51
N ASP A 164 -19.46 19.58 -15.58
CA ASP A 164 -18.11 20.14 -15.76
C ASP A 164 -17.18 19.65 -14.63
N ALA A 165 -17.68 19.57 -13.40
CA ALA A 165 -16.92 19.07 -12.26
C ALA A 165 -16.62 17.58 -12.36
N ILE A 166 -17.60 16.77 -12.77
CA ILE A 166 -17.40 15.34 -13.01
C ILE A 166 -16.36 15.10 -14.12
N HIS A 167 -16.45 15.82 -15.24
CA HIS A 167 -15.45 15.75 -16.32
C HIS A 167 -14.05 16.18 -15.85
N THR A 168 -13.98 17.21 -15.01
CA THR A 168 -12.71 17.68 -14.45
C THR A 168 -12.05 16.62 -13.56
N ILE A 169 -12.85 15.87 -12.80
CA ILE A 169 -12.33 14.76 -11.99
C ILE A 169 -11.92 13.59 -12.90
N ASP A 170 -12.76 13.23 -13.87
CA ASP A 170 -12.48 12.14 -14.80
C ASP A 170 -11.12 12.31 -15.52
N ALA A 171 -10.85 13.52 -16.00
CA ALA A 171 -9.61 13.86 -16.71
C ALA A 171 -8.34 13.89 -15.83
N ARG A 172 -8.46 13.85 -14.50
CA ARG A 172 -7.31 13.88 -13.58
C ARG A 172 -6.85 12.44 -13.28
N GLN A 173 -5.69 12.07 -13.83
CA GLN A 173 -5.07 10.73 -13.65
C GLN A 173 -4.49 10.46 -12.25
N GLN A 174 -4.48 11.44 -11.34
CA GLN A 174 -3.97 11.27 -9.97
C GLN A 174 -5.07 10.83 -9.02
N SER A 175 -4.73 9.87 -8.14
CA SER A 175 -5.56 9.33 -7.05
C SER A 175 -6.27 10.44 -6.27
N GLN A 176 -7.48 10.80 -6.71
CA GLN A 176 -8.39 11.55 -5.87
C GLN A 176 -9.03 10.58 -4.87
N ASP A 177 -9.41 11.13 -3.72
CA ASP A 177 -10.25 10.44 -2.77
C ASP A 177 -11.59 10.13 -3.45
N GLU A 178 -11.88 8.83 -3.65
CA GLU A 178 -13.09 8.34 -4.30
C GLU A 178 -14.37 8.93 -3.68
N SER A 179 -14.31 9.37 -2.42
CA SER A 179 -15.44 10.01 -1.71
C SER A 179 -15.98 11.25 -2.43
N VAL A 180 -15.12 12.06 -3.07
CA VAL A 180 -15.57 13.27 -3.78
C VAL A 180 -16.36 12.88 -5.03
N VAL A 181 -15.92 11.84 -5.75
CA VAL A 181 -16.66 11.30 -6.89
C VAL A 181 -18.03 10.83 -6.43
N PHE A 182 -18.11 10.05 -5.36
CA PHE A 182 -19.38 9.60 -4.79
C PHE A 182 -20.31 10.74 -4.36
N ASP A 183 -19.76 11.83 -3.80
CA ASP A 183 -20.55 13.00 -3.43
C ASP A 183 -21.14 13.70 -4.65
N LEU A 184 -20.33 14.01 -5.67
CA LEU A 184 -20.81 14.69 -6.89
C LEU A 184 -21.84 13.84 -7.64
N VAL A 185 -21.58 12.55 -7.72
CA VAL A 185 -22.50 11.54 -8.23
C VAL A 185 -23.84 11.58 -7.51
N ARG A 186 -23.82 11.62 -6.18
CA ARG A 186 -25.05 11.60 -5.39
C ARG A 186 -25.84 12.88 -5.59
N LEU A 187 -25.15 14.02 -5.73
CA LEU A 187 -25.77 15.28 -6.13
C LEU A 187 -26.39 15.22 -7.52
N LEU A 188 -25.79 14.47 -8.47
CA LEU A 188 -26.35 14.25 -9.80
C LEU A 188 -27.62 13.40 -9.73
N SER A 189 -27.62 12.30 -8.99
CA SER A 189 -28.79 11.43 -8.82
C SER A 189 -29.95 12.08 -8.07
N MET A 190 -29.70 13.18 -7.33
CA MET A 190 -30.74 13.96 -6.65
C MET A 190 -31.40 15.03 -7.53
N ARG A 191 -30.97 15.20 -8.79
CA ARG A 191 -31.54 16.19 -9.71
C ARG A 191 -32.93 15.76 -10.19
N SER A 192 -33.72 16.74 -10.64
CA SER A 192 -35.06 16.46 -11.13
C SER A 192 -35.02 15.66 -12.44
N ALA A 193 -36.07 14.86 -12.70
CA ALA A 193 -36.18 14.09 -13.94
C ALA A 193 -36.09 14.96 -15.20
N ASN A 194 -36.55 16.21 -15.14
CA ASN A 194 -36.43 17.16 -16.26
C ASN A 194 -34.98 17.58 -16.51
N GLU A 195 -34.23 17.92 -15.44
CA GLU A 195 -32.81 18.27 -15.58
C GLU A 195 -31.98 17.09 -16.10
N LEU A 196 -32.24 15.88 -15.59
CA LEU A 196 -31.54 14.68 -16.06
C LEU A 196 -31.91 14.34 -17.51
N THR A 197 -33.17 14.54 -17.91
CA THR A 197 -33.60 14.40 -19.32
C THR A 197 -32.84 15.35 -20.24
N GLN A 198 -32.64 16.61 -19.83
CA GLN A 198 -31.88 17.58 -20.60
C GLN A 198 -30.39 17.22 -20.70
N ALA A 199 -29.84 16.57 -19.67
CA ALA A 199 -28.45 16.11 -19.63
C ALA A 199 -28.22 14.74 -20.30
N ARG A 200 -29.26 14.10 -20.87
CA ARG A 200 -29.19 12.71 -21.36
C ARG A 200 -27.99 12.44 -22.27
N ALA A 201 -27.77 13.28 -23.28
CA ALA A 201 -26.70 13.07 -24.25
C ALA A 201 -25.30 13.07 -23.61
N GLU A 202 -25.08 13.90 -22.60
CA GLU A 202 -23.82 13.93 -21.85
C GLU A 202 -23.68 12.71 -20.92
N LEU A 203 -24.79 12.26 -20.31
CA LEU A 203 -24.81 11.02 -19.52
C LEU A 203 -24.48 9.79 -20.37
N GLU A 204 -24.97 9.70 -21.61
CA GLU A 204 -24.61 8.59 -22.52
C GLU A 204 -23.12 8.59 -22.88
N LYS A 205 -22.53 9.77 -23.10
CA LYS A 205 -21.08 9.93 -23.32
C LYS A 205 -20.28 9.52 -22.09
N LEU A 206 -20.68 9.98 -20.90
CA LEU A 206 -20.03 9.59 -19.65
C LEU A 206 -20.13 8.08 -19.43
N ALA A 207 -21.30 7.48 -19.63
CA ALA A 207 -21.52 6.03 -19.43
C ALA A 207 -20.64 5.15 -20.32
N THR A 208 -20.29 5.64 -21.52
CA THR A 208 -19.56 4.85 -22.52
C THR A 208 -18.09 5.24 -22.69
N GLY A 209 -17.71 6.45 -22.29
CA GLY A 209 -16.40 7.03 -22.63
C GLY A 209 -15.65 7.71 -21.50
N ALA A 210 -16.18 7.78 -20.28
CA ALA A 210 -15.40 8.31 -19.14
C ALA A 210 -14.22 7.40 -18.80
N ASP A 211 -13.10 7.97 -18.36
CA ASP A 211 -11.87 7.24 -18.02
C ASP A 211 -12.07 6.39 -16.75
N GLN A 212 -12.75 6.94 -15.75
CA GLN A 212 -12.96 6.27 -14.47
C GLN A 212 -14.21 5.35 -14.47
N PRO A 213 -14.08 4.07 -14.03
CA PRO A 213 -15.20 3.13 -14.00
C PRO A 213 -16.40 3.59 -13.16
N VAL A 214 -16.14 4.21 -12.01
CA VAL A 214 -17.18 4.70 -11.11
C VAL A 214 -18.07 5.75 -11.82
N ILE A 215 -17.49 6.65 -12.60
CA ILE A 215 -18.23 7.68 -13.34
C ILE A 215 -19.13 7.03 -14.41
N ARG A 216 -18.61 6.04 -15.15
CA ARG A 216 -19.40 5.27 -16.13
C ARG A 216 -20.58 4.56 -15.48
N GLN A 217 -20.34 3.88 -14.35
CA GLN A 217 -21.37 3.16 -13.60
C GLN A 217 -22.52 4.08 -13.18
N ILE A 218 -22.19 5.26 -12.63
CA ILE A 218 -23.21 6.22 -12.19
C ILE A 218 -23.96 6.83 -13.35
N ALA A 219 -23.29 7.12 -14.45
CA ALA A 219 -23.97 7.61 -15.64
C ALA A 219 -25.03 6.60 -16.12
N PHE A 220 -24.77 5.29 -16.05
CA PHE A 220 -25.81 4.27 -16.27
C PHE A 220 -26.94 4.33 -15.25
N VAL A 221 -26.66 4.51 -13.95
CA VAL A 221 -27.71 4.69 -12.92
C VAL A 221 -28.59 5.90 -13.24
N ALA A 222 -27.99 7.03 -13.60
CA ALA A 222 -28.69 8.26 -13.95
C ALA A 222 -29.57 8.07 -15.20
N LEU A 223 -29.06 7.41 -16.25
CA LEU A 223 -29.85 7.08 -17.44
C LEU A 223 -31.08 6.22 -17.11
N MET A 224 -30.93 5.21 -16.25
CA MET A 224 -32.07 4.39 -15.82
C MET A 224 -33.11 5.18 -15.01
N SER A 225 -32.67 6.16 -14.22
CA SER A 225 -33.57 7.09 -13.52
C SER A 225 -34.28 8.06 -14.47
N VAL A 226 -33.61 8.53 -15.53
CA VAL A 226 -34.23 9.35 -16.59
C VAL A 226 -35.37 8.61 -17.27
N ASP A 227 -35.09 7.36 -17.68
CA ASP A 227 -36.03 6.55 -18.45
C ASP A 227 -37.10 5.88 -17.59
N ASN A 228 -36.94 5.92 -16.27
CA ASN A 228 -37.70 5.10 -15.32
C ASN A 228 -37.77 3.63 -15.77
N SER A 229 -36.68 3.15 -16.37
CA SER A 229 -36.58 1.84 -17.01
C SER A 229 -35.11 1.48 -17.22
N PRO A 230 -34.72 0.20 -17.00
CA PRO A 230 -33.38 -0.24 -17.33
C PRO A 230 -33.14 -0.43 -18.84
N GLU A 231 -34.20 -0.48 -19.66
CA GLU A 231 -34.13 -0.97 -21.03
C GLU A 231 -33.20 -0.13 -21.94
N PRO A 232 -33.31 1.21 -22.01
CA PRO A 232 -32.44 1.98 -22.91
C PRO A 232 -30.97 1.94 -22.46
N ALA A 233 -30.72 2.02 -21.15
CA ALA A 233 -29.38 1.88 -20.58
C ALA A 233 -28.78 0.50 -20.88
N TRP A 234 -29.57 -0.57 -20.80
CA TRP A 234 -29.16 -1.93 -21.17
C TRP A 234 -28.81 -2.05 -22.66
N GLN A 235 -29.60 -1.46 -23.54
CA GLN A 235 -29.33 -1.43 -24.98
C GLN A 235 -28.03 -0.67 -25.32
N LEU A 236 -27.76 0.42 -24.59
CA LEU A 236 -26.49 1.16 -24.71
C LEU A 236 -25.31 0.32 -24.19
N ALA A 237 -25.46 -0.31 -23.03
CA ALA A 237 -24.40 -1.07 -22.39
C ALA A 237 -24.02 -2.34 -23.17
N THR A 238 -25.00 -3.00 -23.79
CA THR A 238 -24.77 -4.21 -24.59
C THR A 238 -24.04 -3.98 -25.91
N GLN A 239 -23.65 -2.75 -26.24
CA GLN A 239 -22.82 -2.47 -27.42
C GLN A 239 -21.36 -2.91 -27.24
N SER A 240 -20.85 -2.97 -26.00
CA SER A 240 -19.50 -3.44 -25.68
C SER A 240 -19.48 -4.25 -24.37
N VAL A 241 -18.50 -5.14 -24.24
CA VAL A 241 -18.30 -5.95 -23.01
C VAL A 241 -18.01 -5.05 -21.81
N HIS A 242 -17.22 -4.01 -22.02
CA HIS A 242 -16.82 -3.07 -20.99
C HIS A 242 -18.02 -2.27 -20.44
N SER A 243 -18.83 -1.71 -21.33
CA SER A 243 -20.05 -0.98 -20.95
C SER A 243 -21.07 -1.89 -20.27
N LEU A 244 -21.22 -3.14 -20.73
CA LEU A 244 -22.08 -4.13 -20.08
C LEU A 244 -21.60 -4.44 -18.65
N ARG A 245 -20.30 -4.70 -18.48
CA ARG A 245 -19.69 -4.94 -17.16
C ARG A 245 -19.96 -3.77 -16.22
N ASP A 246 -19.77 -2.53 -16.70
CA ASP A 246 -19.96 -1.34 -15.87
C ASP A 246 -21.44 -1.13 -15.52
N LEU A 247 -22.39 -1.28 -16.45
CA LEU A 247 -23.81 -1.25 -16.10
C LEU A 247 -24.18 -2.31 -15.05
N VAL A 248 -23.67 -3.53 -15.19
CA VAL A 248 -23.93 -4.62 -14.23
C VAL A 248 -23.34 -4.28 -12.85
N ASN A 249 -22.10 -3.78 -12.80
CA ASN A 249 -21.49 -3.31 -11.55
C ASN A 249 -22.21 -2.11 -10.93
N ALA A 250 -22.93 -1.32 -11.72
CA ALA A 250 -23.73 -0.21 -11.24
C ALA A 250 -25.03 -0.64 -10.55
N MET A 251 -25.48 -1.88 -10.77
CA MET A 251 -26.78 -2.36 -10.27
C MET A 251 -26.97 -2.22 -8.74
N PRO A 252 -25.99 -2.52 -7.88
CA PRO A 252 -26.10 -2.28 -6.44
C PRO A 252 -26.25 -0.80 -6.07
N LEU A 253 -25.76 0.12 -6.91
CA LEU A 253 -25.80 1.57 -6.69
C LEU A 253 -27.17 2.18 -7.03
N ILE A 254 -28.05 1.45 -7.73
CA ILE A 254 -29.39 1.92 -8.10
C ILE A 254 -30.26 2.04 -6.84
N PRO A 255 -30.76 3.24 -6.47
CA PRO A 255 -31.58 3.40 -5.27
C PRO A 255 -32.94 2.69 -5.36
N ASP A 256 -33.57 2.74 -6.53
CA ASP A 256 -34.88 2.15 -6.78
C ASP A 256 -34.82 0.61 -6.86
N GLY A 257 -35.47 -0.06 -5.91
CA GLY A 257 -35.56 -1.51 -5.87
C GLY A 257 -36.32 -2.12 -7.06
N SER A 258 -37.27 -1.42 -7.66
CA SER A 258 -38.04 -1.90 -8.82
C SER A 258 -37.17 -1.96 -10.08
N LEU A 259 -36.28 -0.98 -10.29
CA LEU A 259 -35.31 -0.99 -11.39
C LEU A 259 -34.30 -2.12 -11.22
N ARG A 260 -33.80 -2.36 -9.99
CA ARG A 260 -32.95 -3.53 -9.70
C ARG A 260 -33.67 -4.85 -9.98
N ALA A 261 -34.93 -4.99 -9.54
CA ALA A 261 -35.72 -6.19 -9.80
C ALA A 261 -35.94 -6.41 -11.29
N ALA A 262 -36.16 -5.35 -12.07
CA ALA A 262 -36.32 -5.42 -13.53
C ALA A 262 -35.02 -5.84 -14.26
N LEU A 263 -33.84 -5.57 -13.70
CA LEU A 263 -32.55 -6.00 -14.25
C LEU A 263 -32.25 -7.48 -13.99
N TYR A 264 -32.76 -8.07 -12.91
CA TYR A 264 -32.48 -9.46 -12.54
C TYR A 264 -32.61 -10.48 -13.68
N PRO A 265 -33.72 -10.56 -14.45
CA PRO A 265 -33.86 -11.52 -15.54
C PRO A 265 -32.91 -11.27 -16.73
N ARG A 266 -32.25 -10.11 -16.79
CA ARG A 266 -31.22 -9.78 -17.79
C ARG A 266 -29.82 -10.12 -17.32
N VAL A 267 -29.57 -9.96 -16.04
CA VAL A 267 -28.26 -10.18 -15.41
C VAL A 267 -28.02 -11.65 -15.07
N GLU A 268 -29.05 -12.40 -14.64
CA GLU A 268 -28.89 -13.82 -14.27
C GLU A 268 -28.32 -14.69 -15.40
N PRO A 269 -28.75 -14.56 -16.67
CA PRO A 269 -28.17 -15.32 -17.78
C PRO A 269 -26.69 -15.02 -18.04
N LEU A 270 -26.20 -13.84 -17.63
CA LEU A 270 -24.80 -13.43 -17.76
C LEU A 270 -23.85 -14.27 -16.89
N LEU A 271 -24.38 -14.99 -15.91
CA LEU A 271 -23.61 -15.99 -15.16
C LEU A 271 -23.06 -17.11 -16.06
N ASN A 272 -23.71 -17.37 -17.20
CA ASN A 272 -23.35 -18.52 -18.05
C ASN A 272 -22.87 -18.09 -19.44
N LYS A 273 -23.35 -16.96 -19.98
CA LYS A 273 -23.03 -16.54 -21.35
C LYS A 273 -23.15 -15.04 -21.56
N LEU A 274 -22.40 -14.52 -22.53
CA LEU A 274 -22.60 -13.17 -23.03
C LEU A 274 -23.86 -13.06 -23.92
N PRO A 275 -24.44 -11.84 -24.06
CA PRO A 275 -25.42 -11.55 -25.09
C PRO A 275 -24.90 -11.92 -26.48
N GLU A 276 -25.76 -12.44 -27.37
CA GLU A 276 -25.37 -13.00 -28.67
C GLU A 276 -24.57 -12.01 -29.53
N ASN A 277 -24.97 -10.73 -29.52
CA ASN A 277 -24.30 -9.66 -30.25
C ASN A 277 -22.88 -9.37 -29.74
N LEU A 278 -22.58 -9.66 -28.47
CA LEU A 278 -21.24 -9.55 -27.89
C LEU A 278 -20.46 -10.85 -28.04
N ALA A 279 -21.11 -12.00 -27.89
CA ALA A 279 -20.49 -13.31 -28.10
C ALA A 279 -19.95 -13.44 -29.54
N ALA A 280 -20.70 -12.99 -30.54
CA ALA A 280 -20.28 -13.01 -31.94
C ALA A 280 -19.07 -12.08 -32.25
N LYS A 281 -18.94 -10.98 -31.48
CA LYS A 281 -17.82 -10.03 -31.61
C LYS A 281 -16.57 -10.46 -30.83
N SER A 282 -16.70 -11.36 -29.86
CA SER A 282 -15.65 -11.75 -28.92
C SER A 282 -14.88 -13.00 -29.36
N GLY A 283 -14.67 -13.20 -30.67
CA GLY A 283 -14.18 -14.44 -31.29
C GLY A 283 -13.21 -15.27 -30.44
N SER A 284 -13.59 -16.53 -30.17
CA SER A 284 -12.79 -17.67 -29.68
C SER A 284 -11.56 -17.43 -28.78
N ALA A 285 -11.59 -16.47 -27.84
CA ALA A 285 -10.59 -16.42 -26.77
C ALA A 285 -10.97 -17.47 -25.71
N GLN A 286 -10.41 -18.68 -25.85
CA GLN A 286 -10.81 -19.87 -25.09
C GLN A 286 -9.81 -20.26 -23.98
N GLY A 287 -8.97 -19.33 -23.50
CA GLY A 287 -7.96 -19.65 -22.48
C GLY A 287 -8.10 -18.81 -21.21
N ASP A 288 -8.48 -19.47 -20.11
CA ASP A 288 -8.64 -18.88 -18.76
C ASP A 288 -7.32 -18.72 -18.00
N TYR A 289 -6.23 -19.29 -18.53
CA TYR A 289 -4.94 -19.36 -17.86
C TYR A 289 -3.82 -18.94 -18.80
N GLY A 290 -3.02 -17.98 -18.36
CA GLY A 290 -1.79 -17.55 -19.01
C GLY A 290 -0.59 -18.12 -18.27
N ARG A 291 0.34 -18.73 -19.01
CA ARG A 291 1.66 -19.08 -18.48
C ARG A 291 2.71 -18.08 -18.92
N TYR A 292 2.61 -17.60 -20.16
CA TYR A 292 3.60 -16.70 -20.74
C TYR A 292 2.99 -15.31 -20.96
N VAL A 293 3.68 -14.26 -20.52
CA VAL A 293 3.37 -12.87 -20.86
C VAL A 293 4.46 -12.34 -21.76
N ARG A 294 4.10 -11.90 -22.97
CA ARG A 294 5.05 -11.46 -23.99
C ARG A 294 4.76 -10.02 -24.41
N ILE A 295 5.80 -9.20 -24.44
CA ILE A 295 5.79 -7.82 -24.91
C ILE A 295 6.75 -7.74 -26.10
N GLU A 296 6.28 -7.28 -27.25
CA GLU A 296 7.09 -7.20 -28.47
C GLU A 296 6.79 -5.93 -29.26
N ILE A 297 7.79 -5.43 -30.00
CA ILE A 297 7.62 -4.30 -30.90
C ILE A 297 7.84 -4.79 -32.33
N PRO A 298 6.82 -4.76 -33.21
CA PRO A 298 7.00 -5.13 -34.60
C PRO A 298 7.94 -4.17 -35.34
N GLY A 299 8.83 -4.71 -36.19
CA GLY A 299 9.80 -3.94 -36.94
C GLY A 299 11.09 -3.68 -36.15
N ARG A 300 11.88 -2.71 -36.58
CA ARG A 300 13.16 -2.40 -35.94
C ARG A 300 12.97 -1.38 -34.82
N ALA A 301 13.36 -1.76 -33.61
CA ALA A 301 13.15 -0.95 -32.42
C ALA A 301 14.13 -1.30 -31.30
N THR A 302 14.08 -0.53 -30.22
CA THR A 302 14.76 -0.83 -28.97
C THR A 302 13.70 -1.10 -27.91
N LEU A 303 13.70 -2.27 -27.28
CA LEU A 303 12.75 -2.59 -26.20
C LEU A 303 13.42 -2.34 -24.84
N THR A 304 12.80 -1.48 -24.04
CA THR A 304 13.17 -1.19 -22.65
C THR A 304 11.93 -1.19 -21.78
N LEU A 305 11.97 -1.90 -20.66
CA LEU A 305 10.90 -2.00 -19.67
C LEU A 305 11.48 -1.70 -18.29
N ALA A 306 10.81 -0.88 -17.50
CA ALA A 306 11.19 -0.62 -16.12
C ALA A 306 10.65 -1.70 -15.19
N GLU A 307 9.37 -2.04 -15.30
CA GLU A 307 8.75 -3.11 -14.52
C GLU A 307 7.54 -3.66 -15.28
N VAL A 308 7.26 -4.95 -15.11
CA VAL A 308 6.06 -5.65 -15.58
C VAL A 308 5.49 -6.39 -14.39
N GLU A 309 4.35 -5.93 -13.90
CA GLU A 309 3.60 -6.60 -12.85
C GLU A 309 2.48 -7.42 -13.48
N VAL A 310 2.37 -8.70 -13.10
CA VAL A 310 1.31 -9.59 -13.56
C VAL A 310 0.51 -9.98 -12.33
N TYR A 311 -0.76 -9.61 -12.29
CA TYR A 311 -1.64 -9.86 -11.16
C TYR A 311 -2.49 -11.10 -11.41
N SER A 312 -2.59 -11.96 -10.40
CA SER A 312 -3.50 -13.10 -10.35
C SER A 312 -4.08 -13.18 -8.93
N ASP A 313 -5.39 -13.29 -8.82
CA ASP A 313 -6.15 -13.10 -7.56
C ASP A 313 -5.72 -11.86 -6.75
N GLY A 314 -5.50 -10.74 -7.45
CA GLY A 314 -5.08 -9.47 -6.85
C GLY A 314 -3.63 -9.43 -6.33
N ARG A 315 -2.78 -10.41 -6.67
CA ARG A 315 -1.36 -10.46 -6.26
C ARG A 315 -0.42 -10.41 -7.45
N ASN A 316 0.67 -9.66 -7.34
CA ASN A 316 1.72 -9.65 -8.36
C ASN A 316 2.50 -10.98 -8.34
N VAL A 317 2.23 -11.86 -9.31
CA VAL A 317 2.87 -13.16 -9.51
C VAL A 317 4.14 -13.09 -10.37
N ALA A 318 4.41 -11.95 -11.02
CA ALA A 318 5.52 -11.83 -11.97
C ALA A 318 6.90 -12.09 -11.34
N ARG A 319 7.09 -11.69 -10.08
CA ARG A 319 8.36 -11.80 -9.34
C ARG A 319 8.83 -13.24 -9.09
N ARG A 320 7.92 -14.22 -9.24
CA ARG A 320 8.24 -15.65 -9.10
C ARG A 320 8.62 -16.30 -10.43
N GLY A 321 8.30 -15.63 -11.54
CA GLY A 321 8.54 -16.14 -12.88
C GLY A 321 9.98 -15.96 -13.35
N LYS A 322 10.24 -16.45 -14.55
CA LYS A 322 11.53 -16.31 -15.23
C LYS A 322 11.36 -15.45 -16.47
N ALA A 323 11.96 -14.27 -16.45
CA ALA A 323 12.00 -13.37 -17.59
C ALA A 323 13.13 -13.72 -18.57
N THR A 324 12.84 -13.62 -19.86
CA THR A 324 13.79 -13.75 -20.96
C THR A 324 13.51 -12.68 -22.02
N GLN A 325 14.49 -12.38 -22.86
CA GLN A 325 14.31 -11.41 -23.94
C GLN A 325 15.11 -11.80 -25.17
N SER A 326 14.71 -11.28 -26.33
CA SER A 326 15.33 -11.55 -27.63
C SER A 326 16.86 -11.37 -27.64
N SER A 327 17.37 -10.37 -26.91
CA SER A 327 18.78 -10.02 -26.80
C SER A 327 19.00 -9.03 -25.65
N THR A 328 20.22 -8.97 -25.12
CA THR A 328 20.57 -8.09 -23.98
C THR A 328 21.69 -7.13 -24.36
N ALA A 329 21.54 -5.87 -23.99
CA ALA A 329 22.54 -4.82 -24.16
C ALA A 329 22.62 -3.94 -22.89
N HIS A 330 23.73 -3.19 -22.76
CA HIS A 330 23.93 -2.18 -21.70
C HIS A 330 23.76 -2.67 -20.24
N GLY A 331 23.78 -3.99 -20.00
CA GLY A 331 23.50 -4.58 -18.69
C GLY A 331 22.02 -4.59 -18.31
N GLY A 332 21.10 -4.32 -19.24
CA GLY A 332 19.65 -4.38 -19.01
C GLY A 332 19.09 -5.80 -19.13
N ASP A 333 19.43 -6.67 -18.19
CA ASP A 333 18.96 -8.06 -18.15
C ASP A 333 17.44 -8.15 -18.04
N ALA A 334 16.86 -9.19 -18.66
CA ALA A 334 15.40 -9.37 -18.73
C ALA A 334 14.72 -9.43 -17.36
N SER A 335 15.41 -9.95 -16.33
CA SER A 335 14.91 -10.08 -14.96
C SER A 335 14.66 -8.76 -14.25
N ARG A 336 15.23 -7.65 -14.74
CA ARG A 336 15.02 -6.33 -14.13
C ARG A 336 13.57 -5.87 -14.22
N ALA A 337 12.86 -6.23 -15.30
CA ALA A 337 11.44 -5.93 -15.43
C ALA A 337 10.52 -6.68 -14.45
N ILE A 338 11.05 -7.51 -13.53
CA ILE A 338 10.25 -8.18 -12.49
C ILE A 338 10.93 -8.07 -11.11
N ASP A 339 11.84 -7.12 -10.94
CA ASP A 339 12.64 -6.97 -9.72
C ASP A 339 11.94 -6.09 -8.66
N GLY A 340 10.87 -5.40 -9.05
CA GLY A 340 10.10 -4.52 -8.19
C GLY A 340 10.46 -3.05 -8.26
N ASN A 341 11.45 -2.68 -9.06
CA ASN A 341 11.89 -1.31 -9.26
C ASN A 341 11.11 -0.65 -10.41
N LYS A 342 10.12 0.16 -10.04
CA LYS A 342 9.26 0.87 -10.99
C LYS A 342 9.87 2.14 -11.57
N SER A 343 11.14 2.44 -11.27
CA SER A 343 11.75 3.69 -11.71
C SER A 343 11.92 3.74 -13.22
N GLY A 344 11.44 4.81 -13.84
CA GLY A 344 11.64 5.07 -15.27
C GLY A 344 13.05 5.60 -15.61
N SER A 345 13.92 5.83 -14.62
CA SER A 345 15.32 6.23 -14.84
C SER A 345 16.23 5.02 -15.03
N TYR A 346 17.10 5.08 -16.04
CA TYR A 346 18.03 3.98 -16.32
C TYR A 346 19.13 3.86 -15.25
N GLY A 347 19.51 4.99 -14.64
CA GLY A 347 20.54 5.06 -13.61
C GLY A 347 20.18 4.32 -12.32
N ASP A 348 18.89 4.09 -12.08
CA ASP A 348 18.39 3.39 -10.89
C ASP A 348 18.48 1.85 -11.02
N GLY A 349 18.99 1.35 -12.15
CA GLY A 349 19.34 -0.06 -12.33
C GLY A 349 18.19 -1.02 -12.58
N GLY A 350 16.94 -0.54 -12.63
CA GLY A 350 15.73 -1.38 -12.81
C GLY A 350 15.31 -1.69 -14.25
N GLN A 351 16.00 -1.16 -15.26
CA GLN A 351 15.51 -1.27 -16.66
C GLN A 351 16.14 -2.41 -17.46
N THR A 352 15.30 -3.11 -18.22
CA THR A 352 15.72 -4.04 -19.29
C THR A 352 16.19 -3.26 -20.53
N HIS A 353 16.98 -3.89 -21.40
CA HIS A 353 17.45 -3.24 -22.62
C HIS A 353 17.88 -4.26 -23.70
N THR A 354 17.21 -4.25 -24.86
CA THR A 354 17.71 -4.90 -26.09
C THR A 354 18.69 -3.99 -26.82
N PRO A 355 19.53 -4.45 -27.77
CA PRO A 355 20.31 -3.57 -28.63
C PRO A 355 19.44 -2.54 -29.35
N GLU A 356 20.06 -1.42 -29.73
CA GLU A 356 19.38 -0.40 -30.51
C GLU A 356 19.10 -0.88 -31.93
N ASP A 357 17.96 -0.48 -32.50
CA ASP A 357 17.54 -0.83 -33.87
C ASP A 357 17.52 -2.36 -34.11
N ASN A 358 17.12 -3.12 -33.08
CA ASN A 358 17.01 -4.57 -33.12
C ASN A 358 15.76 -4.99 -33.92
N PRO A 359 15.81 -6.00 -34.80
CA PRO A 359 14.61 -6.51 -35.48
C PRO A 359 13.69 -7.26 -34.52
N ASP A 360 12.41 -6.88 -34.52
CA ASP A 360 11.30 -7.50 -33.79
C ASP A 360 11.64 -7.83 -32.32
N PRO A 361 12.12 -6.85 -31.52
CA PRO A 361 12.56 -7.10 -30.16
C PRO A 361 11.38 -7.53 -29.29
N TRP A 362 11.62 -8.56 -28.47
CA TRP A 362 10.64 -9.08 -27.52
C TRP A 362 11.24 -9.33 -26.14
N TRP A 363 10.36 -9.27 -25.14
CA TRP A 363 10.57 -9.69 -23.76
C TRP A 363 9.43 -10.64 -23.38
N GLU A 364 9.72 -11.73 -22.67
CA GLU A 364 8.75 -12.75 -22.31
C GLU A 364 9.01 -13.25 -20.88
N LEU A 365 7.94 -13.34 -20.10
CA LEU A 365 7.90 -13.90 -18.76
C LEU A 365 7.24 -15.26 -18.79
N ASP A 366 7.94 -16.30 -18.34
CA ASP A 366 7.35 -17.60 -17.98
C ASP A 366 7.00 -17.58 -16.49
N LEU A 367 5.71 -17.69 -16.16
CA LEU A 367 5.21 -17.74 -14.78
C LEU A 367 5.52 -19.09 -14.09
N GLY A 368 6.02 -20.07 -14.83
CA GLY A 368 6.36 -21.42 -14.35
C GLY A 368 5.18 -22.39 -14.43
N GLU A 369 3.96 -21.88 -14.25
CA GLU A 369 2.70 -22.60 -14.40
C GLU A 369 1.64 -21.70 -15.07
N ALA A 370 0.55 -22.30 -15.54
CA ALA A 370 -0.56 -21.54 -16.09
C ALA A 370 -1.38 -20.94 -14.93
N LEU A 371 -1.58 -19.62 -14.92
CA LEU A 371 -2.27 -18.88 -13.86
C LEU A 371 -3.43 -18.02 -14.42
N PRO A 372 -4.49 -17.78 -13.64
CA PRO A 372 -5.57 -16.88 -14.04
C PRO A 372 -5.11 -15.43 -13.89
N ILE A 373 -4.77 -14.76 -14.99
CA ILE A 373 -4.23 -13.40 -14.94
C ILE A 373 -5.38 -12.39 -14.88
N ASP A 374 -5.38 -11.54 -13.85
CA ASP A 374 -6.36 -10.46 -13.64
C ASP A 374 -5.98 -9.18 -14.35
N LYS A 375 -4.69 -8.84 -14.30
CA LYS A 375 -4.18 -7.55 -14.75
C LYS A 375 -2.70 -7.66 -15.06
N ILE A 376 -2.23 -6.94 -16.08
CA ILE A 376 -0.81 -6.73 -16.34
C ILE A 376 -0.54 -5.23 -16.31
N ALA A 377 0.39 -4.77 -15.49
CA ALA A 377 0.85 -3.38 -15.49
C ALA A 377 2.27 -3.32 -16.06
N ILE A 378 2.50 -2.40 -17.00
CA ILE A 378 3.80 -2.16 -17.62
C ILE A 378 4.26 -0.75 -17.26
N TYR A 379 5.45 -0.64 -16.69
CA TYR A 379 6.13 0.61 -16.37
C TYR A 379 7.22 0.85 -17.40
N ASN A 380 7.23 2.06 -17.96
CA ASN A 380 8.08 2.45 -19.06
C ASN A 380 9.27 3.29 -18.59
N ARG A 381 10.27 3.40 -19.46
CA ARG A 381 11.33 4.41 -19.34
C ARG A 381 10.72 5.81 -19.47
N THR A 382 11.13 6.75 -18.62
CA THR A 382 10.57 8.11 -18.60
C THR A 382 11.56 9.22 -18.95
N GLU A 383 12.82 8.87 -19.22
CA GLU A 383 13.89 9.82 -19.51
C GLU A 383 13.76 10.45 -20.91
N GLY A 384 13.30 11.70 -20.97
CA GLY A 384 13.16 12.44 -22.22
C GLY A 384 12.29 11.70 -23.24
N ASP A 385 12.72 11.64 -24.50
CA ASP A 385 12.01 10.94 -25.57
C ASP A 385 12.24 9.43 -25.58
N LEU A 386 13.07 8.89 -24.68
CA LEU A 386 13.42 7.47 -24.67
C LEU A 386 12.24 6.58 -24.31
N GLY A 387 11.23 7.11 -23.60
CA GLY A 387 9.97 6.40 -23.37
C GLY A 387 9.22 6.06 -24.66
N ASN A 388 9.37 6.86 -25.72
CA ASN A 388 8.72 6.62 -27.01
C ASN A 388 9.22 5.37 -27.73
N ARG A 389 10.32 4.77 -27.26
CA ARG A 389 10.83 3.49 -27.78
C ARG A 389 9.81 2.36 -27.64
N LEU A 390 8.96 2.42 -26.62
CA LEU A 390 7.88 1.44 -26.41
C LEU A 390 6.62 1.76 -27.22
N ASN A 391 6.61 2.74 -28.12
CA ASN A 391 5.43 3.05 -28.92
C ASN A 391 5.07 1.90 -29.88
N ASN A 392 3.78 1.70 -30.13
CA ASN A 392 3.23 0.66 -31.01
C ASN A 392 3.55 -0.78 -30.58
N PHE A 393 3.89 -1.01 -29.30
CA PHE A 393 4.16 -2.34 -28.80
C PHE A 393 2.89 -3.21 -28.78
N THR A 394 3.11 -4.52 -28.80
CA THR A 394 2.11 -5.57 -28.68
C THR A 394 2.33 -6.30 -27.36
N ILE A 395 1.25 -6.53 -26.62
CA ILE A 395 1.21 -7.43 -25.47
C ILE A 395 0.43 -8.69 -25.84
N LYS A 396 0.96 -9.85 -25.45
CA LYS A 396 0.32 -11.16 -25.62
C LYS A 396 0.37 -11.94 -24.31
N VAL A 397 -0.64 -12.75 -24.08
CA VAL A 397 -0.59 -13.83 -23.10
C VAL A 397 -0.79 -15.15 -23.82
N LEU A 398 0.02 -16.13 -23.46
CA LEU A 398 -0.03 -17.47 -24.02
C LEU A 398 -0.25 -18.52 -22.94
N ASP A 399 -1.01 -19.56 -23.28
CA ASP A 399 -1.23 -20.73 -22.42
C ASP A 399 0.02 -21.63 -22.33
N GLU A 400 -0.07 -22.74 -21.60
CA GLU A 400 1.03 -23.71 -21.46
C GLU A 400 1.47 -24.32 -22.81
N SER A 401 0.55 -24.46 -23.76
CA SER A 401 0.81 -24.95 -25.12
C SER A 401 1.32 -23.85 -26.08
N ARG A 402 1.55 -22.64 -25.56
CA ARG A 402 1.94 -21.43 -26.30
C ARG A 402 0.89 -20.96 -27.32
N ASN A 403 -0.38 -21.29 -27.13
CA ASN A 403 -1.47 -20.65 -27.88
C ASN A 403 -1.72 -19.26 -27.29
N VAL A 404 -1.95 -18.28 -28.15
CA VAL A 404 -2.28 -16.91 -27.71
C VAL A 404 -3.71 -16.90 -27.14
N VAL A 405 -3.84 -16.53 -25.86
CA VAL A 405 -5.12 -16.43 -25.14
C VAL A 405 -5.57 -14.99 -24.92
N PHE A 406 -4.64 -14.04 -25.03
CA PHE A 406 -4.91 -12.60 -25.04
C PHE A 406 -3.88 -11.90 -25.94
N SER A 407 -4.30 -10.88 -26.69
CA SER A 407 -3.40 -10.05 -27.49
C SER A 407 -3.97 -8.64 -27.64
N GLN A 408 -3.12 -7.63 -27.49
CA GLN A 408 -3.44 -6.24 -27.79
C GLN A 408 -2.26 -5.58 -28.49
N GLU A 409 -2.49 -5.05 -29.69
CA GLU A 409 -1.45 -4.53 -30.58
C GLU A 409 -1.50 -3.01 -30.69
N LYS A 410 -0.42 -2.40 -31.19
CA LYS A 410 -0.31 -0.97 -31.49
C LYS A 410 -0.62 -0.08 -30.27
N ASN A 411 -0.19 -0.51 -29.10
CA ASN A 411 -0.42 0.25 -27.87
C ASN A 411 0.41 1.55 -27.87
N PRO A 412 -0.16 2.66 -27.39
CA PRO A 412 0.57 3.92 -27.31
C PRO A 412 1.66 3.85 -26.24
N THR A 413 2.65 4.74 -26.33
CA THR A 413 3.69 4.91 -25.30
C THR A 413 3.09 5.08 -23.90
N PRO A 414 3.40 4.20 -22.94
CA PRO A 414 2.98 4.37 -21.54
C PRO A 414 3.66 5.56 -20.88
N LYS A 415 2.93 6.35 -20.09
CA LYS A 415 3.39 7.58 -19.42
C LYS A 415 2.87 7.70 -17.98
N PRO A 416 3.60 7.26 -16.94
CA PRO A 416 4.81 6.42 -16.98
C PRO A 416 4.49 4.92 -17.16
N SER A 417 3.22 4.53 -17.00
CA SER A 417 2.80 3.14 -17.02
C SER A 417 1.45 2.98 -17.74
N VAL A 418 1.09 1.73 -18.03
CA VAL A 418 -0.21 1.34 -18.57
C VAL A 418 -0.65 0.03 -17.92
N GLU A 419 -1.95 -0.16 -17.73
CA GLU A 419 -2.53 -1.38 -17.21
C GLU A 419 -3.44 -2.05 -18.24
N PHE A 420 -3.38 -3.38 -18.30
CA PHE A 420 -4.22 -4.25 -19.11
C PHE A 420 -5.00 -5.15 -18.16
N ALA A 421 -6.33 -5.10 -18.17
CA ALA A 421 -7.16 -6.05 -17.40
C ALA A 421 -7.37 -7.34 -18.21
N LEU A 422 -7.06 -8.49 -17.61
CA LEU A 422 -7.11 -9.83 -18.21
C LEU A 422 -8.10 -10.79 -17.54
N GLU A 423 -8.68 -10.39 -16.39
CA GLU A 423 -9.49 -11.20 -15.49
C GLU A 423 -10.17 -12.42 -16.15
N GLY A 424 -9.64 -13.62 -15.86
CA GLY A 424 -9.93 -14.91 -16.53
C GLY A 424 -11.40 -15.19 -16.90
N GLY A 425 -11.65 -16.11 -17.84
CA GLY A 425 -12.97 -16.29 -18.46
C GLY A 425 -13.19 -15.47 -19.73
N GLY A 426 -12.18 -14.70 -20.17
CA GLY A 426 -12.29 -13.72 -21.23
C GLY A 426 -13.40 -12.68 -20.94
N PRO A 427 -13.93 -12.03 -22.00
CA PRO A 427 -15.08 -11.13 -21.89
C PRO A 427 -16.28 -11.66 -21.08
N ALA A 428 -16.53 -12.98 -21.14
CA ALA A 428 -17.63 -13.60 -20.43
C ALA A 428 -17.38 -13.68 -18.92
N GLY A 429 -16.16 -14.01 -18.50
CA GLY A 429 -15.77 -14.06 -17.08
C GLY A 429 -15.86 -12.71 -16.39
N LEU A 430 -15.40 -11.65 -17.05
CA LEU A 430 -15.50 -10.27 -16.59
C LEU A 430 -16.94 -9.89 -16.23
N VAL A 431 -17.87 -10.15 -17.16
CA VAL A 431 -19.28 -9.84 -16.99
C VAL A 431 -19.94 -10.78 -15.98
N ARG A 432 -19.56 -12.07 -15.98
CA ARG A 432 -20.06 -13.06 -15.02
C ARG A 432 -19.75 -12.68 -13.58
N ARG A 433 -18.51 -12.31 -13.24
CA ARG A 433 -18.16 -11.88 -11.88
C ARG A 433 -18.89 -10.60 -11.46
N ALA A 434 -19.03 -9.65 -12.38
CA ALA A 434 -19.88 -8.46 -12.15
C ALA A 434 -21.33 -8.88 -11.85
N ALA A 435 -21.88 -9.82 -12.63
CA ALA A 435 -23.23 -10.34 -12.44
C ALA A 435 -23.39 -11.06 -11.10
N MET A 436 -22.40 -11.86 -10.66
CA MET A 436 -22.43 -12.52 -9.35
C MET A 436 -22.67 -11.51 -8.23
N ASN A 437 -21.95 -10.39 -8.24
CA ASN A 437 -22.12 -9.32 -7.28
C ASN A 437 -23.46 -8.58 -7.45
N ALA A 438 -23.80 -8.21 -8.69
CA ALA A 438 -25.00 -7.43 -8.99
C ALA A 438 -26.29 -8.13 -8.51
N LEU A 439 -26.40 -9.44 -8.71
CA LEU A 439 -27.58 -10.23 -8.35
C LEU A 439 -27.86 -10.23 -6.84
N THR A 440 -26.83 -10.10 -5.99
CA THR A 440 -27.01 -10.06 -4.52
C THR A 440 -27.67 -8.78 -4.03
N SER A 441 -27.87 -7.79 -4.89
CA SER A 441 -28.52 -6.51 -4.55
C SER A 441 -30.04 -6.51 -4.74
N VAL A 442 -30.63 -7.61 -5.21
CA VAL A 442 -32.08 -7.69 -5.49
C VAL A 442 -32.82 -8.33 -4.32
N ARG A 443 -33.69 -7.54 -3.69
CA ARG A 443 -34.57 -8.02 -2.62
C ARG A 443 -35.59 -9.02 -3.14
N GLY A 444 -35.84 -10.09 -2.37
CA GLY A 444 -36.76 -11.16 -2.72
C GLY A 444 -36.18 -12.25 -3.62
N GLN A 445 -34.92 -12.12 -4.07
CA GLN A 445 -34.22 -13.10 -4.89
C GLN A 445 -33.03 -13.74 -4.17
N GLU A 446 -32.87 -13.50 -2.86
CA GLU A 446 -31.69 -13.88 -2.08
C GLU A 446 -31.44 -15.39 -2.12
N THR A 447 -32.46 -16.21 -1.85
CA THR A 447 -32.35 -17.67 -1.84
C THR A 447 -32.04 -18.22 -3.24
N GLN A 448 -32.74 -17.77 -4.27
CA GLN A 448 -32.49 -18.20 -5.65
C GLN A 448 -31.08 -17.80 -6.11
N THR A 449 -30.67 -16.57 -5.80
CA THR A 449 -29.31 -16.09 -6.10
C THR A 449 -28.27 -16.93 -5.39
N PHE A 450 -28.49 -17.25 -4.12
CA PHE A 450 -27.59 -18.09 -3.34
C PHE A 450 -27.40 -19.47 -4.01
N GLU A 451 -28.49 -20.14 -4.39
CA GLU A 451 -28.43 -21.43 -5.09
C GLU A 451 -27.68 -21.34 -6.42
N ARG A 452 -27.94 -20.30 -7.22
CA ARG A 452 -27.27 -20.07 -8.51
C ARG A 452 -25.78 -19.86 -8.36
N LEU A 453 -25.35 -19.09 -7.36
CA LEU A 453 -23.94 -18.81 -7.12
C LEU A 453 -23.21 -19.97 -6.44
N SER A 454 -23.94 -20.86 -5.78
CA SER A 454 -23.37 -22.02 -5.09
C SER A 454 -22.67 -22.99 -6.05
N SER A 455 -23.18 -23.17 -7.27
CA SER A 455 -22.57 -24.07 -8.26
C SER A 455 -21.17 -23.61 -8.67
N PHE A 456 -20.92 -22.31 -8.77
CA PHE A 456 -19.60 -21.76 -9.11
C PHE A 456 -18.55 -22.07 -8.03
N VAL A 457 -18.97 -22.19 -6.77
CA VAL A 457 -18.08 -22.61 -5.69
C VAL A 457 -17.79 -24.10 -5.77
N THR A 458 -18.82 -24.94 -5.99
CA THR A 458 -18.66 -26.40 -6.02
C THR A 458 -17.96 -26.91 -7.28
N GLU A 459 -18.17 -26.26 -8.42
CA GLU A 459 -17.51 -26.56 -9.70
C GLU A 459 -16.09 -25.99 -9.78
N GLY A 460 -15.78 -24.97 -8.98
CA GLY A 460 -14.46 -24.31 -8.91
C GLY A 460 -14.26 -23.17 -9.91
N THR A 461 -15.25 -22.85 -10.74
CA THR A 461 -15.20 -21.74 -11.71
C THR A 461 -15.53 -20.42 -11.01
N ASP A 462 -14.59 -19.45 -11.00
CA ASP A 462 -14.75 -18.17 -10.28
C ASP A 462 -15.14 -18.31 -8.80
N ALA A 463 -14.74 -19.41 -8.16
CA ALA A 463 -15.19 -19.77 -6.81
C ALA A 463 -14.96 -18.65 -5.78
N LEU A 464 -13.82 -17.94 -5.84
CA LEU A 464 -13.54 -16.81 -4.94
C LEU A 464 -14.52 -15.64 -5.15
N ALA A 465 -14.86 -15.31 -6.40
CA ALA A 465 -15.83 -14.25 -6.70
C ALA A 465 -17.23 -14.65 -6.24
N ALA A 466 -17.61 -15.92 -6.47
CA ALA A 466 -18.87 -16.47 -6.00
C ALA A 466 -18.99 -16.44 -4.47
N ILE A 467 -17.93 -16.84 -3.73
CA ILE A 467 -17.90 -16.77 -2.26
C ILE A 467 -18.06 -15.32 -1.78
N ARG A 468 -17.34 -14.36 -2.37
CA ARG A 468 -17.48 -12.94 -2.00
C ARG A 468 -18.89 -12.41 -2.25
N ALA A 469 -19.55 -12.85 -3.32
CA ALA A 469 -20.94 -12.50 -3.61
C ALA A 469 -21.89 -13.16 -2.60
N LEU A 470 -21.78 -14.48 -2.37
CA LEU A 470 -22.62 -15.24 -1.43
C LEU A 470 -22.61 -14.65 -0.02
N ARG A 471 -21.45 -14.18 0.46
CA ARG A 471 -21.32 -13.50 1.77
C ARG A 471 -22.13 -12.21 1.90
N ARG A 472 -22.49 -11.55 0.80
CA ARG A 472 -23.34 -10.35 0.80
C ARG A 472 -24.82 -10.67 1.01
N ILE A 473 -25.22 -11.92 0.76
CA ILE A 473 -26.59 -12.37 0.94
C ILE A 473 -26.86 -12.56 2.45
N PRO A 474 -27.96 -12.03 3.00
CA PRO A 474 -28.30 -12.22 4.41
C PRO A 474 -28.37 -13.69 4.79
N ARG A 475 -27.76 -14.06 5.93
CA ARG A 475 -27.63 -15.46 6.37
C ARG A 475 -28.96 -16.19 6.52
N GLN A 476 -30.05 -15.51 6.84
CA GLN A 476 -31.38 -16.15 6.91
C GLN A 476 -31.89 -16.69 5.57
N ALA A 477 -31.32 -16.23 4.45
CA ALA A 477 -31.70 -16.68 3.10
C ALA A 477 -30.82 -17.83 2.58
N TRP A 478 -29.85 -18.30 3.37
CA TRP A 478 -28.94 -19.37 2.98
C TRP A 478 -29.62 -20.74 3.21
N PRO A 479 -29.84 -21.55 2.16
CA PRO A 479 -30.45 -22.86 2.31
C PRO A 479 -29.54 -23.81 3.10
N ALA A 480 -30.09 -24.47 4.13
CA ALA A 480 -29.32 -25.35 5.00
C ALA A 480 -28.77 -26.58 4.26
N GLU A 481 -29.48 -27.05 3.23
CA GLU A 481 -29.10 -28.14 2.35
C GLU A 481 -27.85 -27.83 1.50
N GLN A 482 -27.59 -26.55 1.20
CA GLN A 482 -26.40 -26.13 0.46
C GLN A 482 -25.17 -26.02 1.37
N ALA A 483 -25.36 -25.97 2.70
CA ALA A 483 -24.29 -25.68 3.64
C ALA A 483 -23.15 -26.71 3.59
N ARG A 484 -23.48 -27.99 3.52
CA ARG A 484 -22.47 -29.06 3.54
C ARG A 484 -21.64 -29.12 2.24
N PRO A 485 -22.25 -29.19 1.03
CA PRO A 485 -21.49 -29.20 -0.23
C PRO A 485 -20.59 -27.96 -0.38
N LEU A 486 -21.09 -26.78 -0.02
CA LEU A 486 -20.32 -25.54 -0.09
C LEU A 486 -19.17 -25.51 0.89
N LEU A 487 -19.37 -26.02 2.11
CA LEU A 487 -18.31 -26.12 3.10
C LEU A 487 -17.20 -27.03 2.59
N ASP A 488 -17.54 -28.23 2.10
CA ASP A 488 -16.57 -29.19 1.60
C ASP A 488 -15.77 -28.60 0.41
N ALA A 489 -16.43 -27.91 -0.52
CA ALA A 489 -15.79 -27.22 -1.65
C ALA A 489 -14.89 -26.05 -1.20
N SER A 490 -15.36 -25.23 -0.27
CA SER A 490 -14.61 -24.09 0.28
C SER A 490 -13.36 -24.56 1.03
N MET A 491 -13.46 -25.65 1.79
CA MET A 491 -12.31 -26.25 2.47
C MET A 491 -11.31 -26.87 1.48
N ALA A 492 -11.79 -27.49 0.41
CA ALA A 492 -10.92 -27.95 -0.68
C ALA A 492 -10.18 -26.79 -1.35
N LEU A 493 -10.83 -25.63 -1.51
CA LEU A 493 -10.21 -24.41 -2.02
C LEU A 493 -9.11 -23.91 -1.06
N VAL A 494 -9.38 -23.81 0.25
CA VAL A 494 -8.37 -23.41 1.24
C VAL A 494 -7.16 -24.36 1.25
N ARG A 495 -7.39 -25.67 1.11
CA ARG A 495 -6.29 -26.67 1.04
C ARG A 495 -5.37 -26.44 -0.16
N LYS A 496 -5.90 -25.95 -1.29
CA LYS A 496 -5.12 -25.60 -2.48
C LYS A 496 -4.30 -24.32 -2.31
N ILE A 497 -4.72 -23.42 -1.42
CA ILE A 497 -3.97 -22.19 -1.14
C ILE A 497 -2.71 -22.55 -0.35
N PRO A 498 -1.50 -22.15 -0.83
CA PRO A 498 -0.27 -22.33 -0.09
C PRO A 498 -0.38 -21.77 1.33
N THR A 499 0.17 -22.47 2.31
CA THR A 499 -0.01 -22.11 3.72
C THR A 499 0.40 -20.67 4.04
N ALA A 500 1.49 -20.18 3.44
CA ALA A 500 1.97 -18.81 3.57
C ALA A 500 0.97 -17.74 3.09
N GLU A 501 -0.02 -18.13 2.30
CA GLU A 501 -0.98 -17.24 1.64
C GLU A 501 -2.39 -17.37 2.24
N ARG A 502 -2.59 -18.25 3.23
CA ARG A 502 -3.89 -18.50 3.88
C ARG A 502 -4.35 -17.36 4.81
N THR A 503 -3.49 -16.38 5.07
CA THR A 503 -3.78 -15.14 5.81
C THR A 503 -4.09 -13.95 4.87
N SER A 504 -4.10 -14.19 3.56
CA SER A 504 -4.49 -13.17 2.59
C SER A 504 -5.99 -12.86 2.67
N PRO A 505 -6.44 -11.66 2.24
CA PRO A 505 -7.86 -11.31 2.24
C PRO A 505 -8.74 -12.36 1.56
N ALA A 506 -8.32 -12.88 0.40
CA ALA A 506 -9.07 -13.91 -0.33
C ALA A 506 -9.20 -15.22 0.46
N ALA A 507 -8.14 -15.69 1.12
CA ALA A 507 -8.20 -16.92 1.91
C ALA A 507 -9.03 -16.74 3.18
N LEU A 508 -8.93 -15.58 3.83
CA LEU A 508 -9.75 -15.22 5.00
C LEU A 508 -11.23 -15.15 4.62
N ASP A 509 -11.58 -14.62 3.45
CA ASP A 509 -12.96 -14.61 2.94
C ASP A 509 -13.53 -16.03 2.84
N VAL A 510 -12.74 -17.00 2.34
CA VAL A 510 -13.16 -18.41 2.24
C VAL A 510 -13.29 -19.06 3.61
N LEU A 511 -12.35 -18.81 4.53
CA LEU A 511 -12.39 -19.35 5.89
C LEU A 511 -13.60 -18.82 6.67
N GLU A 512 -13.87 -17.52 6.61
CA GLU A 512 -15.03 -16.89 7.28
C GLU A 512 -16.36 -17.37 6.68
N PHE A 513 -16.41 -17.54 5.35
CA PHE A 513 -17.56 -18.15 4.70
C PHE A 513 -17.78 -19.59 5.19
N SER A 514 -16.71 -20.38 5.26
CA SER A 514 -16.75 -21.76 5.75
C SER A 514 -17.22 -21.86 7.21
N GLU A 515 -16.73 -20.98 8.09
CA GLU A 515 -17.20 -20.89 9.48
C GLU A 515 -18.70 -20.55 9.55
N SER A 516 -19.15 -19.63 8.69
CA SER A 516 -20.56 -19.26 8.61
C SER A 516 -21.43 -20.43 8.14
N LEU A 517 -20.99 -21.20 7.14
CA LEU A 517 -21.67 -22.41 6.67
C LEU A 517 -21.72 -23.50 7.75
N ALA A 518 -20.62 -23.69 8.50
CA ALA A 518 -20.55 -24.68 9.57
C ALA A 518 -21.64 -24.46 10.64
N THR A 519 -22.05 -23.22 10.89
CA THR A 519 -23.12 -22.92 11.85
C THR A 519 -24.54 -23.29 11.38
N LEU A 520 -24.72 -23.57 10.08
CA LEU A 520 -25.99 -24.08 9.53
C LEU A 520 -26.09 -25.61 9.62
N LEU A 521 -25.00 -26.29 9.97
CA LEU A 521 -24.96 -27.74 10.10
C LEU A 521 -25.49 -28.21 11.47
N PRO A 522 -25.96 -29.48 11.58
CA PRO A 522 -26.22 -30.13 12.87
C PRO A 522 -25.00 -30.08 13.80
N ALA A 523 -25.25 -30.02 15.11
CA ALA A 523 -24.23 -29.74 16.14
C ALA A 523 -22.93 -30.58 16.03
N GLU A 524 -23.06 -31.90 15.80
CA GLU A 524 -21.89 -32.78 15.67
C GLU A 524 -21.07 -32.49 14.40
N LEU A 525 -21.74 -32.26 13.27
CA LEU A 525 -21.06 -31.91 12.01
C LEU A 525 -20.44 -30.52 12.08
N ALA A 526 -21.12 -29.57 12.72
CA ALA A 526 -20.58 -28.23 12.95
C ALA A 526 -19.31 -28.28 13.82
N LYS A 527 -19.29 -29.13 14.85
CA LYS A 527 -18.10 -29.33 15.70
C LYS A 527 -16.91 -29.88 14.92
N GLN A 528 -17.15 -30.89 14.07
CA GLN A 528 -16.11 -31.46 13.21
C GLN A 528 -15.58 -30.44 12.21
N ALA A 529 -16.48 -29.71 11.53
CA ALA A 529 -16.12 -28.66 10.58
C ALA A 529 -15.23 -27.58 11.20
N ARG A 530 -15.60 -27.07 12.39
CA ARG A 530 -14.81 -26.05 13.11
C ARG A 530 -13.45 -26.56 13.59
N ALA A 531 -13.35 -27.84 13.93
CA ALA A 531 -12.06 -28.43 14.26
C ALA A 531 -11.15 -28.42 13.02
N GLU A 532 -11.68 -28.84 11.88
CA GLU A 532 -10.91 -28.88 10.64
C GLU A 532 -10.60 -27.48 10.06
N LEU A 533 -11.49 -26.50 10.20
CA LEU A 533 -11.21 -25.11 9.82
C LEU A 533 -10.10 -24.49 10.68
N ARG A 534 -10.07 -24.77 11.99
CA ARG A 534 -8.96 -24.38 12.86
C ARG A 534 -7.63 -25.01 12.43
N GLU A 535 -7.68 -26.26 11.95
CA GLU A 535 -6.52 -26.98 11.41
C GLU A 535 -6.03 -26.40 10.07
N LEU A 536 -6.93 -25.91 9.23
CA LEU A 536 -6.59 -25.27 7.95
C LEU A 536 -6.11 -23.83 8.10
N GLY A 537 -6.61 -23.12 9.11
CA GLY A 537 -6.25 -21.75 9.44
C GLY A 537 -4.79 -21.59 9.85
N VAL A 538 -4.27 -20.38 9.69
CA VAL A 538 -2.92 -20.01 10.12
C VAL A 538 -3.04 -19.02 11.26
N ARG A 539 -2.41 -19.34 12.39
CA ARG A 539 -2.43 -18.45 13.55
C ARG A 539 -1.53 -17.24 13.28
N VAL A 540 -2.08 -16.03 13.36
CA VAL A 540 -1.32 -14.78 13.23
C VAL A 540 -0.92 -14.30 14.62
N ILE A 541 0.37 -14.03 14.81
CA ILE A 541 0.94 -13.52 16.06
C ILE A 541 1.62 -12.18 15.75
N ARG A 542 1.11 -11.09 16.32
CA ARG A 542 1.78 -9.80 16.26
C ARG A 542 2.95 -9.79 17.25
N VAL A 543 4.11 -9.33 16.80
CA VAL A 543 5.30 -9.10 17.63
C VAL A 543 5.74 -7.67 17.37
N GLY A 544 5.74 -6.85 18.40
CA GLY A 544 6.19 -5.47 18.36
C GLY A 544 7.57 -5.29 18.99
N THR A 545 8.11 -4.08 18.87
CA THR A 545 9.23 -3.60 19.67
C THR A 545 8.74 -2.58 20.70
N LEU A 546 9.40 -2.53 21.86
CA LEU A 546 9.13 -1.53 22.89
C LEU A 546 10.03 -0.32 22.67
N LEU A 547 9.42 0.87 22.55
CA LEU A 547 10.10 2.14 22.30
C LEU A 547 11.25 2.38 23.30
N GLU A 548 12.45 2.60 22.77
CA GLU A 548 13.71 2.88 23.51
C GLU A 548 14.15 1.79 24.50
N ARG A 549 13.54 0.59 24.45
CA ARG A 549 13.85 -0.51 25.37
C ARG A 549 14.66 -1.64 24.75
N MET A 550 14.91 -1.60 23.43
CA MET A 550 15.67 -2.64 22.72
C MET A 550 15.17 -4.06 23.08
N SER A 551 13.85 -4.22 23.07
CA SER A 551 13.16 -5.43 23.52
C SER A 551 11.93 -5.66 22.66
N TYR A 552 11.56 -6.93 22.49
CA TYR A 552 10.26 -7.29 21.93
C TYR A 552 9.15 -7.00 22.95
N ASP A 553 7.95 -6.72 22.48
CA ASP A 553 6.75 -6.53 23.32
C ASP A 553 6.22 -7.85 23.93
N LYS A 554 6.71 -8.98 23.42
CA LYS A 554 6.45 -10.33 23.91
C LYS A 554 7.77 -10.96 24.29
N GLU A 555 7.84 -11.49 25.51
CA GLU A 555 8.99 -12.29 25.98
C GLU A 555 8.76 -13.79 25.77
N THR A 556 7.49 -14.20 25.71
CA THR A 556 7.05 -15.58 25.51
C THR A 556 5.99 -15.65 24.42
N ILE A 557 6.21 -16.53 23.46
CA ILE A 557 5.28 -16.88 22.39
C ILE A 557 5.06 -18.39 22.47
N VAL A 558 3.83 -18.87 22.33
CA VAL A 558 3.53 -20.31 22.36
C VAL A 558 2.81 -20.71 21.09
N VAL A 559 3.21 -21.80 20.45
CA VAL A 559 2.66 -22.32 19.19
C VAL A 559 2.54 -23.85 19.25
N ALA A 560 1.62 -24.43 18.48
CA ALA A 560 1.47 -25.87 18.37
C ALA A 560 2.56 -26.47 17.45
N ALA A 561 3.10 -27.62 17.83
CA ALA A 561 4.11 -28.34 17.06
C ALA A 561 3.62 -28.69 15.64
N GLY A 562 4.47 -28.49 14.63
CA GLY A 562 4.17 -28.78 13.23
C GLY A 562 3.12 -27.88 12.56
N LYS A 563 2.50 -26.94 13.29
CA LYS A 563 1.46 -26.06 12.75
C LYS A 563 2.03 -24.81 12.08
N PRO A 564 1.38 -24.31 11.03
CA PRO A 564 1.75 -23.04 10.44
C PRO A 564 1.33 -21.85 11.31
N VAL A 565 2.19 -20.84 11.32
CA VAL A 565 2.06 -19.59 12.06
C VAL A 565 2.55 -18.46 11.18
N GLU A 566 1.86 -17.31 11.24
CA GLU A 566 2.34 -16.08 10.61
C GLU A 566 2.71 -15.08 11.71
N PHE A 567 3.92 -14.53 11.65
CA PHE A 567 4.32 -13.43 12.52
C PHE A 567 4.14 -12.11 11.78
N LEU A 568 3.43 -11.17 12.39
CA LEU A 568 3.44 -9.76 11.98
C LEU A 568 4.42 -9.03 12.89
N PHE A 569 5.64 -8.84 12.40
CA PHE A 569 6.68 -8.09 13.12
C PHE A 569 6.54 -6.60 12.82
N GLU A 570 6.39 -5.78 13.86
CA GLU A 570 6.23 -4.32 13.77
C GLU A 570 7.33 -3.64 14.57
N ASN A 571 8.04 -2.70 13.95
CA ASN A 571 9.05 -1.91 14.63
C ASN A 571 8.48 -0.56 15.07
N SER A 572 8.06 -0.47 16.33
CA SER A 572 7.59 0.75 16.97
C SER A 572 8.71 1.55 17.66
N ASP A 573 9.95 1.05 17.63
CA ASP A 573 11.13 1.67 18.23
C ASP A 573 11.77 2.68 17.27
N LEU A 574 12.66 3.54 17.78
CA LEU A 574 13.43 4.51 16.99
C LEU A 574 14.68 3.90 16.34
N MET A 575 15.02 2.65 16.70
CA MET A 575 16.18 1.92 16.18
C MET A 575 15.74 0.80 15.22
N PRO A 576 16.56 0.44 14.22
CA PRO A 576 16.29 -0.71 13.37
C PRO A 576 16.38 -2.03 14.13
N HIS A 577 15.46 -2.96 13.83
CA HIS A 577 15.43 -4.29 14.46
C HIS A 577 15.09 -5.38 13.44
N ASN A 578 15.58 -6.59 13.67
CA ASN A 578 15.15 -7.79 12.96
C ASN A 578 14.63 -8.83 13.96
N PHE A 579 13.88 -9.81 13.47
CA PHE A 579 13.29 -10.91 14.24
C PHE A 579 13.75 -12.24 13.67
N VAL A 580 14.51 -13.00 14.46
CA VAL A 580 15.14 -14.25 14.02
C VAL A 580 14.80 -15.38 15.00
N ILE A 581 14.24 -16.49 14.52
CA ILE A 581 13.96 -17.69 15.31
C ILE A 581 15.09 -18.70 15.10
N LEU A 582 15.58 -19.31 16.18
CA LEU A 582 16.72 -20.21 16.17
C LEU A 582 16.36 -21.60 16.69
N GLN A 583 17.21 -22.58 16.38
CA GLN A 583 17.20 -23.90 17.02
C GLN A 583 17.55 -23.79 18.53
N PRO A 584 17.13 -24.72 19.38
CA PRO A 584 17.47 -24.71 20.81
C PRO A 584 18.99 -24.79 21.02
N SER A 585 19.50 -24.10 22.04
CA SER A 585 20.95 -23.97 22.36
C SER A 585 21.77 -23.21 21.31
N ALA A 586 21.14 -22.32 20.53
CA ALA A 586 21.84 -21.55 19.49
C ALA A 586 21.91 -20.05 19.75
N LEU A 587 21.25 -19.53 20.80
CA LEU A 587 21.10 -18.07 20.99
C LEU A 587 22.45 -17.37 21.13
N GLU A 588 23.31 -17.84 22.03
CA GLU A 588 24.61 -17.22 22.27
C GLU A 588 25.56 -17.41 21.08
N GLU A 589 25.60 -18.60 20.49
CA GLU A 589 26.41 -18.92 19.30
C GLU A 589 26.10 -17.98 18.14
N VAL A 590 24.80 -17.85 17.79
CA VAL A 590 24.34 -17.01 16.68
C VAL A 590 24.49 -15.53 17.01
N GLY A 591 24.26 -15.14 18.27
CA GLY A 591 24.47 -13.77 18.75
C GLY A 591 25.92 -13.31 18.59
N LEU A 592 26.88 -14.12 19.07
CA LEU A 592 28.31 -13.85 18.90
C LEU A 592 28.71 -13.80 17.41
N LEU A 593 28.15 -14.68 16.58
CA LEU A 593 28.39 -14.67 15.13
C LEU A 593 27.85 -13.40 14.45
N ALA A 594 26.68 -12.91 14.86
CA ALA A 594 26.12 -11.66 14.36
C ALA A 594 27.06 -10.48 14.63
N GLU A 595 27.70 -10.44 15.79
CA GLU A 595 28.68 -9.40 16.13
C GLU A 595 29.97 -9.53 15.34
N ALA A 596 30.51 -10.74 15.25
CA ALA A 596 31.74 -11.01 14.53
C ALA A 596 31.60 -10.63 13.03
N THR A 597 30.39 -10.76 12.48
CA THR A 597 30.08 -10.44 11.08
C THR A 597 29.51 -9.04 10.87
N ALA A 598 29.23 -8.27 11.92
CA ALA A 598 28.57 -6.96 11.83
C ALA A 598 29.31 -5.96 10.93
N GLN A 599 30.64 -6.03 10.90
CA GLN A 599 31.51 -5.12 10.12
C GLN A 599 31.79 -5.61 8.68
N ASP A 600 31.28 -6.78 8.28
CA ASP A 600 31.35 -7.23 6.89
C ASP A 600 30.50 -6.29 6.01
N PRO A 601 31.05 -5.72 4.92
CA PRO A 601 30.29 -4.90 3.98
C PRO A 601 28.99 -5.54 3.47
N LYS A 602 28.94 -6.88 3.41
CA LYS A 602 27.75 -7.64 2.97
C LYS A 602 26.70 -7.85 4.06
N SER A 603 26.95 -7.43 5.31
CA SER A 603 25.98 -7.60 6.40
C SER A 603 24.71 -6.80 6.21
N ALA A 604 24.79 -5.61 5.59
CA ALA A 604 23.60 -4.84 5.22
C ALA A 604 22.72 -5.57 4.18
N GLU A 605 23.33 -6.19 3.16
CA GLU A 605 22.62 -6.99 2.15
C GLU A 605 21.89 -8.18 2.81
N ARG A 606 22.54 -8.83 3.78
CA ARG A 606 21.97 -9.92 4.58
C ARG A 606 21.00 -9.46 5.67
N GLN A 607 20.65 -8.18 5.73
CA GLN A 607 19.72 -7.65 6.75
C GLN A 607 20.23 -7.87 8.19
N TYR A 608 21.55 -7.90 8.36
CA TYR A 608 22.27 -8.21 9.60
C TYR A 608 21.94 -9.59 10.20
N VAL A 609 21.46 -10.51 9.36
CA VAL A 609 21.27 -11.92 9.74
C VAL A 609 22.59 -12.66 9.45
N PRO A 610 23.25 -13.28 10.44
CA PRO A 610 24.50 -13.99 10.22
C PRO A 610 24.29 -15.29 9.42
N PRO A 611 25.26 -15.74 8.62
CA PRO A 611 25.15 -16.99 7.88
C PRO A 611 25.27 -18.20 8.83
N SER A 612 24.15 -18.68 9.35
CA SER A 612 24.08 -19.85 10.24
C SER A 612 22.97 -20.82 9.82
N ASN A 613 23.26 -22.12 9.85
CA ASN A 613 22.30 -23.19 9.63
C ASN A 613 21.39 -23.46 10.85
N ARG A 614 21.62 -22.74 11.96
CA ARG A 614 20.81 -22.83 13.20
C ARG A 614 19.63 -21.85 13.18
N ILE A 615 19.51 -21.01 12.15
CA ILE A 615 18.41 -20.06 11.95
C ILE A 615 17.25 -20.77 11.26
N LEU A 616 16.06 -20.68 11.86
CA LEU A 616 14.82 -21.30 11.37
C LEU A 616 13.92 -20.30 10.63
N LEU A 617 13.97 -19.03 11.00
CA LEU A 617 13.23 -17.93 10.38
C LEU A 617 14.01 -16.63 10.58
N ALA A 618 13.98 -15.73 9.61
CA ALA A 618 14.52 -14.39 9.76
C ALA A 618 13.67 -13.34 9.03
N SER A 619 13.52 -12.17 9.66
CA SER A 619 12.97 -10.98 9.01
C SER A 619 14.03 -10.19 8.26
N ARG A 620 13.58 -9.24 7.43
CA ARG A 620 14.43 -8.12 6.99
C ARG A 620 14.72 -7.19 8.17
N LEU A 621 15.68 -6.28 8.02
CA LEU A 621 15.89 -5.23 9.01
C LEU A 621 14.76 -4.21 8.86
N LEU A 622 13.88 -4.11 9.85
CA LEU A 622 12.79 -3.15 9.86
C LEU A 622 13.28 -1.81 10.36
N GLN A 623 13.07 -0.77 9.56
CA GLN A 623 13.27 0.62 9.99
C GLN A 623 12.16 1.05 10.97
N PRO A 624 12.32 2.16 11.70
CA PRO A 624 11.23 2.70 12.53
C PRO A 624 9.94 2.83 11.74
N ARG A 625 8.82 2.37 12.32
CA ARG A 625 7.46 2.33 11.73
C ARG A 625 7.26 1.34 10.59
N ASP A 626 8.27 0.54 10.24
CA ASP A 626 8.09 -0.56 9.29
C ASP A 626 7.41 -1.77 9.95
N SER A 627 6.78 -2.58 9.09
CA SER A 627 6.31 -3.91 9.46
C SER A 627 6.65 -4.96 8.39
N GLN A 628 6.62 -6.23 8.78
CA GLN A 628 6.75 -7.37 7.88
C GLN A 628 5.94 -8.57 8.39
N LYS A 629 5.27 -9.26 7.45
CA LYS A 629 4.69 -10.58 7.67
C LYS A 629 5.70 -11.69 7.37
N LEU A 630 5.77 -12.69 8.23
CA LEU A 630 6.69 -13.83 8.14
C LEU A 630 5.92 -15.13 8.32
N SER A 631 5.88 -15.96 7.28
CA SER A 631 5.28 -17.29 7.36
C SER A 631 6.29 -18.28 7.96
N PHE A 632 5.85 -19.04 8.95
CA PHE A 632 6.68 -19.99 9.69
C PHE A 632 5.90 -21.29 9.94
N THR A 633 6.51 -22.44 9.73
CA THR A 633 5.94 -23.71 10.21
C THR A 633 6.66 -24.08 11.49
N ALA A 634 5.92 -24.16 12.59
CA ALA A 634 6.50 -24.52 13.88
C ALA A 634 7.20 -25.89 13.76
N PRO A 635 8.37 -26.07 14.40
CA PRO A 635 9.05 -27.36 14.44
C PRO A 635 8.13 -28.48 14.93
N ASN A 636 8.30 -29.69 14.40
CA ASN A 636 7.53 -30.85 14.86
C ASN A 636 7.93 -31.30 16.27
N GLN A 637 9.15 -30.96 16.72
CA GLN A 637 9.64 -31.33 18.03
C GLN A 637 9.23 -30.27 19.06
N PRO A 638 8.41 -30.63 20.08
CA PRO A 638 8.13 -29.75 21.20
C PRO A 638 9.42 -29.31 21.90
N GLY A 639 9.46 -28.06 22.34
CA GLY A 639 10.67 -27.48 22.92
C GLY A 639 10.61 -25.97 23.06
N VAL A 640 11.68 -25.41 23.63
CA VAL A 640 11.86 -23.96 23.76
C VAL A 640 12.89 -23.52 22.73
N TYR A 641 12.45 -22.69 21.78
CA TYR A 641 13.22 -22.15 20.68
C TYR A 641 13.47 -20.66 20.93
N PRO A 642 14.71 -20.17 20.95
CA PRO A 642 14.96 -18.76 21.12
C PRO A 642 14.55 -17.97 19.88
N TYR A 643 14.02 -16.76 20.07
CA TYR A 643 14.04 -15.72 19.05
C TYR A 643 14.84 -14.51 19.53
N VAL A 644 15.50 -13.82 18.61
CA VAL A 644 16.52 -12.82 18.93
C VAL A 644 16.63 -11.76 17.84
N CYS A 645 16.98 -10.54 18.23
CA CYS A 645 17.44 -9.50 17.29
C CYS A 645 18.94 -9.65 17.08
N THR A 646 19.34 -9.86 15.83
CA THR A 646 20.74 -10.05 15.42
C THR A 646 21.38 -8.76 14.92
N TYR A 647 20.67 -7.64 14.97
CA TYR A 647 21.29 -6.33 14.72
C TYR A 647 22.45 -6.10 15.73
N PRO A 648 23.58 -5.52 15.30
CA PRO A 648 24.79 -5.51 16.10
C PRO A 648 24.57 -4.97 17.52
N GLY A 649 24.99 -5.74 18.52
CA GLY A 649 24.84 -5.41 19.95
C GLY A 649 23.46 -5.67 20.58
N HIS A 650 22.41 -5.97 19.79
CA HIS A 650 21.04 -6.11 20.33
C HIS A 650 20.78 -7.48 20.97
N TRP A 651 21.39 -8.55 20.45
CA TRP A 651 21.09 -9.94 20.84
C TRP A 651 21.30 -10.26 22.33
N ARG A 652 22.10 -9.46 23.06
CA ARG A 652 22.33 -9.63 24.50
C ARG A 652 21.15 -9.21 25.37
N ARG A 653 20.20 -8.45 24.83
CA ARG A 653 19.05 -7.92 25.57
C ARG A 653 17.72 -8.17 24.86
N MET A 654 17.76 -8.22 23.53
CA MET A 654 16.58 -8.32 22.67
C MET A 654 16.36 -9.76 22.21
N TYR A 655 15.81 -10.58 23.09
CA TYR A 655 15.46 -11.96 22.82
C TYR A 655 14.22 -12.38 23.59
N GLY A 656 13.62 -13.50 23.19
CA GLY A 656 12.53 -14.13 23.91
C GLY A 656 12.39 -15.60 23.54
N ALA A 657 11.35 -16.24 24.05
CA ALA A 657 11.15 -17.68 23.99
C ALA A 657 9.92 -18.08 23.19
N LEU A 658 10.13 -18.88 22.15
CA LEU A 658 9.07 -19.57 21.43
C LEU A 658 8.91 -20.97 22.02
N TYR A 659 7.83 -21.20 22.76
CA TYR A 659 7.42 -22.52 23.21
C TYR A 659 6.65 -23.22 22.09
N VAL A 660 7.18 -24.35 21.65
CA VAL A 660 6.51 -25.27 20.74
C VAL A 660 5.92 -26.39 21.59
N VAL A 661 4.60 -26.49 21.65
CA VAL A 661 3.86 -27.42 22.51
C VAL A 661 3.06 -28.43 21.68
N GLU A 662 2.79 -29.62 22.24
CA GLU A 662 1.96 -30.62 21.55
C GLU A 662 0.48 -30.21 21.54
N ASP A 663 0.00 -29.63 22.65
CA ASP A 663 -1.39 -29.23 22.84
C ASP A 663 -1.46 -27.76 23.24
N LEU A 664 -1.72 -26.91 22.24
CA LEU A 664 -1.86 -25.48 22.44
C LEU A 664 -3.15 -25.12 23.18
N ASP A 665 -4.23 -25.87 22.99
CA ASP A 665 -5.51 -25.59 23.68
C ASP A 665 -5.37 -25.90 25.18
N GLY A 666 -4.71 -27.01 25.53
CA GLY A 666 -4.33 -27.34 26.90
C GLY A 666 -3.43 -26.28 27.53
N TYR A 667 -2.42 -25.79 26.80
CA TYR A 667 -1.58 -24.68 27.27
C TYR A 667 -2.40 -23.40 27.51
N LEU A 668 -3.30 -23.03 26.59
CA LEU A 668 -4.09 -21.80 26.74
C LEU A 668 -5.10 -21.88 27.90
N ALA A 669 -5.57 -23.08 28.24
CA ALA A 669 -6.48 -23.31 29.36
C ALA A 669 -5.78 -23.22 30.72
N ASP A 670 -4.56 -23.76 30.85
CA ASP A 670 -3.75 -23.71 32.07
C ASP A 670 -2.26 -23.62 31.74
N PRO A 671 -1.71 -22.41 31.46
CA PRO A 671 -0.32 -22.25 31.06
C PRO A 671 0.69 -22.76 32.09
N GLU A 672 0.46 -22.48 33.37
CA GLU A 672 1.37 -22.85 34.46
C GLU A 672 1.37 -24.36 34.68
N GLY A 673 0.19 -24.97 34.80
CA GLY A 673 0.05 -26.42 34.96
C GLY A 673 0.55 -27.19 33.74
N TYR A 674 0.28 -26.69 32.53
CA TYR A 674 0.78 -27.31 31.30
C TYR A 674 2.30 -27.31 31.25
N LEU A 675 2.95 -26.16 31.47
CA LEU A 675 4.41 -26.08 31.42
C LEU A 675 5.08 -26.89 32.54
N ALA A 676 4.47 -26.97 33.73
CA ALA A 676 4.94 -27.84 34.80
C ALA A 676 4.88 -29.33 34.43
N ALA A 677 3.86 -29.74 33.67
CA ALA A 677 3.68 -31.13 33.23
C ALA A 677 4.47 -31.49 31.96
N ALA A 678 4.60 -30.56 31.01
CA ALA A 678 5.14 -30.80 29.67
C ALA A 678 6.67 -31.03 29.62
N ASN A 679 7.38 -30.82 30.75
CA ASN A 679 8.82 -31.00 30.89
C ASN A 679 9.62 -30.46 29.69
N LEU A 680 9.48 -29.17 29.40
CA LEU A 680 10.16 -28.47 28.29
C LEU A 680 11.37 -27.68 28.82
N PRO A 681 12.57 -28.30 28.95
CA PRO A 681 13.72 -27.62 29.54
C PRO A 681 14.19 -26.46 28.65
N VAL A 682 14.41 -25.30 29.27
CA VAL A 682 15.05 -24.15 28.63
C VAL A 682 16.54 -24.44 28.47
N ARG A 683 17.00 -24.62 27.22
CA ARG A 683 18.38 -25.05 26.91
C ARG A 683 19.36 -23.92 26.62
N ASP A 684 18.88 -22.69 26.48
CA ASP A 684 19.70 -21.49 26.31
C ASP A 684 19.77 -20.76 27.65
N ASP A 685 20.98 -20.54 28.17
CA ASP A 685 21.15 -19.95 29.51
C ASP A 685 20.57 -18.54 29.63
N LEU A 686 20.69 -17.73 28.57
CA LEU A 686 20.12 -16.38 28.49
C LEU A 686 18.58 -16.38 28.61
N LEU A 687 17.91 -17.46 28.22
CA LEU A 687 16.46 -17.61 28.36
C LEU A 687 16.02 -17.98 29.80
N LYS A 688 16.94 -18.32 30.71
CA LYS A 688 16.59 -18.59 32.12
C LYS A 688 16.34 -17.31 32.90
N ASP A 689 16.87 -16.18 32.44
CA ASP A 689 16.78 -14.87 33.10
C ASP A 689 15.73 -13.94 32.45
N ARG A 690 14.61 -14.52 32.01
CA ARG A 690 13.46 -13.78 31.45
C ARG A 690 12.51 -13.26 32.54
N ARG A 691 13.00 -13.05 33.77
CA ARG A 691 12.15 -12.55 34.86
C ARG A 691 11.70 -11.13 34.53
N PRO A 692 10.53 -10.67 35.03
CA PRO A 692 10.09 -9.31 34.81
C PRO A 692 11.22 -8.38 35.25
N ARG A 693 11.78 -7.64 34.30
CA ARG A 693 12.84 -6.68 34.57
C ARG A 693 12.24 -5.61 35.48
N THR A 694 12.57 -5.68 36.76
CA THR A 694 12.20 -4.64 37.72
C THR A 694 12.75 -3.33 37.19
N GLU A 695 11.85 -2.38 36.91
CA GLU A 695 12.24 -1.01 36.59
C GLU A 695 12.69 -0.34 37.89
N TRP A 696 13.95 -0.57 38.24
CA TRP A 696 14.57 0.00 39.42
C TRP A 696 14.56 1.51 39.30
N LYS A 697 13.91 2.18 40.25
CA LYS A 697 13.96 3.64 40.37
C LYS A 697 15.21 4.02 41.15
N PHE A 698 15.62 5.28 40.98
CA PHE A 698 16.75 5.83 41.73
C PHE A 698 16.59 5.59 43.23
N ASP A 699 15.40 5.84 43.80
CA ASP A 699 15.13 5.67 45.23
C ASP A 699 15.18 4.20 45.69
N ASP A 700 14.93 3.24 44.79
CA ASP A 700 15.01 1.80 45.12
C ASP A 700 16.46 1.35 45.34
N LEU A 701 17.44 2.05 44.73
CA LEU A 701 18.85 1.68 44.73
C LEU A 701 19.74 2.67 45.49
N ALA A 702 19.32 3.92 45.68
CA ALA A 702 20.13 4.97 46.29
C ALA A 702 20.63 4.60 47.69
N ALA A 703 19.76 4.05 48.55
CA ALA A 703 20.11 3.62 49.90
C ALA A 703 21.10 2.43 49.92
N SER A 704 21.14 1.64 48.84
CA SER A 704 22.05 0.50 48.73
C SER A 704 23.49 0.92 48.40
N LEU A 705 23.72 2.14 47.93
CA LEU A 705 25.06 2.64 47.59
C LEU A 705 25.97 2.72 48.82
N ASP A 706 25.45 3.17 49.96
CA ASP A 706 26.20 3.28 51.21
C ASP A 706 26.59 1.88 51.72
N SER A 707 25.65 0.94 51.64
CA SER A 707 25.88 -0.48 51.99
C SER A 707 26.93 -1.13 51.09
N LEU A 708 26.98 -0.74 49.81
CA LEU A 708 27.94 -1.26 48.83
C LEU A 708 29.36 -0.72 49.05
N MET A 709 29.49 0.47 49.66
CA MET A 709 30.79 0.99 50.11
C MET A 709 31.30 0.27 51.36
N GLU A 710 30.39 -0.17 52.25
CA GLU A 710 30.74 -0.90 53.48
C GLU A 710 31.07 -2.38 53.24
N LEU A 711 30.31 -3.07 52.38
CA LEU A 711 30.46 -4.51 52.10
C LEU A 711 31.63 -4.84 51.16
N GLY A 712 32.24 -3.83 50.55
CA GLY A 712 33.38 -3.97 49.65
C GLY A 712 32.98 -4.12 48.17
N ARG A 713 33.74 -3.47 47.29
CA ARG A 713 33.56 -3.54 45.84
C ARG A 713 34.36 -4.70 45.24
N SER A 714 33.74 -5.48 44.35
CA SER A 714 34.43 -6.50 43.54
C SER A 714 34.67 -6.01 42.13
N TYR A 715 35.94 -5.76 41.78
CA TYR A 715 36.32 -5.39 40.41
C TYR A 715 35.97 -6.49 39.40
N GLY A 716 36.14 -7.76 39.76
CA GLY A 716 35.82 -8.91 38.89
C GLY A 716 34.34 -8.96 38.52
N ASN A 717 33.46 -8.83 39.52
CA ASN A 717 32.01 -8.84 39.29
C ASN A 717 31.57 -7.59 38.51
N GLY A 718 32.13 -6.42 38.84
CA GLY A 718 31.86 -5.18 38.12
C GLY A 718 32.27 -5.25 36.65
N LYS A 719 33.46 -5.80 36.35
CA LYS A 719 33.93 -6.03 34.98
C LYS A 719 33.00 -6.98 34.21
N GLN A 720 32.56 -8.06 34.84
CA GLN A 720 31.62 -8.99 34.22
C GLN A 720 30.28 -8.31 33.91
N MET A 721 29.71 -7.55 34.86
CA MET A 721 28.47 -6.80 34.64
C MET A 721 28.62 -5.71 33.57
N PHE A 722 29.76 -5.02 33.50
CA PHE A 722 30.06 -4.05 32.45
C PHE A 722 30.01 -4.65 31.03
N THR A 723 30.43 -5.91 30.89
CA THR A 723 30.33 -6.66 29.64
C THR A 723 28.92 -7.19 29.39
N VAL A 724 28.30 -7.83 30.38
CA VAL A 724 26.96 -8.44 30.25
C VAL A 724 25.89 -7.37 30.01
N ALA A 725 25.97 -6.24 30.71
CA ALA A 725 25.09 -5.09 30.51
C ALA A 725 25.42 -4.30 29.22
N ASN A 726 26.39 -4.74 28.42
CA ASN A 726 26.78 -4.12 27.15
C ASN A 726 27.29 -2.66 27.23
N CYS A 727 27.60 -2.16 28.44
CA CYS A 727 28.25 -0.85 28.60
C CYS A 727 29.60 -0.80 27.84
N VAL A 728 30.27 -1.95 27.72
CA VAL A 728 31.51 -2.18 26.97
C VAL A 728 31.45 -1.81 25.48
N ALA A 729 30.25 -1.79 24.87
CA ALA A 729 30.09 -1.47 23.45
C ALA A 729 30.33 0.01 23.15
N CYS A 730 30.07 0.89 24.11
CA CYS A 730 30.24 2.34 23.94
C CYS A 730 31.36 2.89 24.83
N HIS A 731 31.45 2.41 26.07
CA HIS A 731 32.37 2.96 27.07
C HIS A 731 33.64 2.12 27.20
N LYS A 732 34.70 2.78 27.64
CA LYS A 732 35.97 2.14 27.99
C LYS A 732 36.08 1.99 29.51
N LEU A 733 36.66 0.88 29.95
CA LEU A 733 37.04 0.63 31.33
C LEU A 733 38.44 0.00 31.34
N ASN A 734 39.47 0.80 31.61
CA ASN A 734 40.87 0.43 31.41
C ASN A 734 41.12 -0.06 29.96
N ASP A 735 41.64 -1.27 29.77
CA ASP A 735 41.95 -1.84 28.45
C ASP A 735 40.75 -2.56 27.80
N ALA A 736 39.56 -2.54 28.41
CA ALA A 736 38.36 -3.20 27.90
C ALA A 736 37.31 -2.19 27.40
N GLY A 737 36.74 -2.42 26.22
CA GLY A 737 35.64 -1.63 25.65
C GLY A 737 36.05 -0.70 24.51
N GLN A 738 35.06 0.04 24.00
CA GLN A 738 35.21 0.98 22.88
C GLN A 738 35.30 2.43 23.38
N SER A 739 35.78 3.35 22.53
CA SER A 739 35.95 4.78 22.88
C SER A 739 34.90 5.67 22.19
N ILE A 740 33.63 5.23 22.20
CA ILE A 740 32.51 6.01 21.66
C ILE A 740 31.96 6.96 22.73
N GLY A 741 31.79 6.46 23.95
CA GLY A 741 31.48 7.22 25.16
C GLY A 741 32.74 7.45 26.03
N PRO A 742 32.60 8.21 27.15
CA PRO A 742 33.71 8.48 28.05
C PRO A 742 34.31 7.20 28.64
N ASP A 743 35.63 7.25 28.87
CA ASP A 743 36.37 6.23 29.61
C ASP A 743 35.98 6.31 31.09
N LEU A 744 35.21 5.31 31.54
CA LEU A 744 34.66 5.26 32.89
C LEU A 744 35.74 5.01 33.96
N ALA A 745 36.94 4.57 33.56
CA ALA A 745 38.09 4.50 34.45
C ALA A 745 38.72 5.88 34.71
N LYS A 746 38.32 6.93 33.97
CA LYS A 746 38.85 8.29 34.04
C LYS A 746 37.78 9.34 34.31
N LEU A 747 36.69 8.95 34.97
CA LEU A 747 35.71 9.93 35.45
C LEU A 747 36.38 10.89 36.43
N ASP A 748 36.03 12.16 36.32
CA ASP A 748 36.50 13.23 37.20
C ASP A 748 36.11 12.91 38.65
N ASP A 749 37.03 13.10 39.61
CA ASP A 749 36.86 12.80 41.04
C ASP A 749 35.62 13.48 41.66
N LYS A 750 35.06 14.50 41.01
CA LYS A 750 33.81 15.15 41.42
C LYS A 750 32.57 14.27 41.25
N PHE A 751 32.60 13.24 40.39
CA PHE A 751 31.46 12.33 40.19
C PHE A 751 31.38 11.32 41.33
N LYS A 752 30.34 11.41 42.15
CA LYS A 752 30.10 10.46 43.23
C LYS A 752 29.35 9.23 42.71
N PRO A 753 29.39 8.08 43.40
CA PRO A 753 28.63 6.89 43.01
C PRO A 753 27.13 7.14 42.80
N VAL A 754 26.56 8.08 43.56
CA VAL A 754 25.16 8.51 43.43
C VAL A 754 24.87 9.24 42.11
N ASP A 755 25.83 10.01 41.62
CA ASP A 755 25.71 10.72 40.33
C ASP A 755 25.79 9.70 39.19
N ILE A 756 26.68 8.71 39.29
CA ILE A 756 26.78 7.62 38.32
C ILE A 756 25.49 6.80 38.28
N LEU A 757 24.89 6.47 39.44
CA LEU A 757 23.62 5.76 39.49
C LEU A 757 22.50 6.55 38.81
N ARG A 758 22.49 7.88 38.98
CA ARG A 758 21.49 8.77 38.34
C ARG A 758 21.66 8.86 36.83
N GLU A 759 22.88 8.69 36.31
CA GLU A 759 23.12 8.63 34.85
C GLU A 759 22.84 7.24 34.25
N MET A 760 22.72 6.20 35.09
CA MET A 760 22.44 4.82 34.67
C MET A 760 20.96 4.46 34.59
N LEU A 761 20.10 5.18 35.33
CA LEU A 761 18.65 4.98 35.44
C LEU A 761 17.92 6.14 34.78
#